data_AF-B1VA08-F1
#
_entry.id   AF-B1VA08-F1
#
_cell.length_a   1.000
_cell.length_b   1.000
_cell.length_c   1.000
_cell.angle_alpha   90.00
_cell.angle_beta   90.00
_cell.angle_gamma   90.00
#
_symmetry.space_group_name_H-M   'P 1'
#
loop_
_entity.id
_entity.type
_entity.pdbx_description
1 polymer ?
#
loop_
_entity_poly.entity_id
_entity_poly.type
_entity_poly.pdbx_seq_one_letter_code
_entity_poly.pdbx_strand_id
1 'polypeptide(L)'
;MEHKNIQKIFKSFMSQKLIAFLILFFTIINFSLFLNHATGELQEISDVLKPNQSINLTTEEQNNPQKQSVLNKIKKDDIELDINDFIIEKENNNSLIESVDNSQESQDTLSFQEDSNESTSNNTKKHISTFLKPAVTKLNLTRQESKSPQQQSVLNKILADGKQLTLDDVFMTFTTAKHLVASSQFGSKKVKGSVIFTYITVELDQISSYLKDKDTKVILTTQESQNPQKQSVLDKVKKASDTQIKLDDITITLIDGNKKLKVAAKTNSEILEGEVEFSKVSITKALSGFLKDKDTKIILTSQESQDPQKQSVLDKVKKASDNQIKLDDITITLIDGNKKLKVAAKTSSETLGGEVEFSKVSITKSLSNYLKDKDTKVILTSQESQDPQKQSVLDKVKKASDTQIKLDDITITLTDGNKKLKVAAKTNSEILEGEVEFSKVSITKALSGFLKDKDTKIILTSQESQEPQKQSVLDKVKKASDTQIKLDDITITLIDGNKKLKVAAKTNSETLEGEVEFSKVSITKSLSNYLKDKDTKVILTSQESQDPQKQSVLDKVKKASDTQIKLDDITITLTDGNKKLKVAAKTNSEILEGEVEFSKVSITKALSGFLKDKDTKIILTSQESQGPQKQSVLDKIKKDADTQIKLDDITITLTDGNKKLKVVVKTSSETLEGEVEFSKVSITKALSGFLKDKDTKIILTSQESQGPQKQSVLDKIKKDADTQIKLDDITITLTDGNKKLKVVVKTSSETLEGEVEFSNVNIMFNNCLEDIFSSDQRNLGELNERSPKAIRKALLNKNIPGLTKEQIKNLKIELIEGENQADISSSDFKGFVRLTFTFKTYIGLILFIIATILFIIIMFLVFFKKY
;
A
#
# COMPACT_ATOMS: atom_id res chain seq x y z
N MET A 1 16.64 -7.35 -70.80
CA MET A 1 17.83 -7.87 -71.50
C MET A 1 18.48 -8.94 -70.64
N GLU A 2 19.27 -9.77 -71.32
CA GLU A 2 20.19 -10.84 -70.90
C GLU A 2 20.56 -11.03 -69.40
N HIS A 3 20.31 -12.25 -68.93
CA HIS A 3 21.31 -13.24 -68.49
C HIS A 3 22.56 -12.87 -67.64
N LYS A 4 22.72 -13.73 -66.61
CA LYS A 4 23.93 -14.49 -66.19
C LYS A 4 24.90 -13.90 -65.13
N ASN A 5 24.95 -14.67 -64.04
CA ASN A 5 26.14 -15.22 -63.37
C ASN A 5 27.00 -14.28 -62.49
N ILE A 6 27.37 -14.63 -61.24
CA ILE A 6 28.11 -15.82 -60.74
C ILE A 6 29.57 -15.74 -61.23
N GLN A 7 30.63 -15.66 -60.39
CA GLN A 7 30.93 -16.58 -59.27
C GLN A 7 32.07 -16.11 -58.32
N LYS A 8 32.10 -16.64 -57.06
CA LYS A 8 33.29 -16.88 -56.19
C LYS A 8 34.07 -15.61 -55.71
N ILE A 9 35.00 -15.63 -54.74
CA ILE A 9 35.77 -16.66 -53.98
C ILE A 9 36.13 -16.05 -52.57
N PHE A 10 36.60 -16.68 -51.46
CA PHE A 10 36.91 -18.06 -51.01
C PHE A 10 36.99 -18.11 -49.46
N LYS A 11 36.85 -19.30 -48.82
CA LYS A 11 37.37 -19.69 -47.47
C LYS A 11 36.81 -18.97 -46.20
N SER A 12 36.81 -19.56 -44.99
CA SER A 12 36.86 -20.97 -44.51
C SER A 12 36.71 -21.00 -42.97
N PHE A 13 36.72 -22.20 -42.37
CA PHE A 13 36.91 -22.53 -40.95
C PHE A 13 35.77 -22.26 -39.96
N MET A 14 34.95 -23.32 -39.80
CA MET A 14 34.86 -24.11 -38.56
C MET A 14 34.86 -23.38 -37.21
N SER A 15 33.78 -23.60 -36.47
CA SER A 15 33.76 -24.40 -35.23
C SER A 15 34.60 -23.95 -34.01
N GLN A 16 34.11 -23.97 -32.78
CA GLN A 16 32.96 -24.74 -32.28
C GLN A 16 32.21 -24.03 -31.15
N LYS A 17 30.92 -24.40 -31.06
CA LYS A 17 30.06 -24.43 -29.87
C LYS A 17 30.88 -24.65 -28.58
N LEU A 18 30.49 -24.14 -27.40
CA LEU A 18 29.36 -24.65 -26.61
C LEU A 18 29.32 -23.94 -25.23
N ILE A 19 28.22 -24.10 -24.48
CA ILE A 19 28.05 -23.73 -23.04
C ILE A 19 27.83 -22.21 -22.79
N ALA A 20 27.14 -21.90 -21.68
CA ALA A 20 26.98 -20.57 -21.07
C ALA A 20 26.17 -19.49 -21.83
N PHE A 21 24.96 -19.84 -22.25
CA PHE A 21 23.66 -19.19 -21.90
C PHE A 21 22.61 -19.65 -22.93
N LEU A 22 21.71 -20.62 -22.69
CA LEU A 22 21.16 -21.16 -21.44
C LEU A 22 20.48 -20.06 -20.58
N ILE A 23 19.33 -20.40 -19.98
CA ILE A 23 18.60 -19.57 -19.00
C ILE A 23 17.81 -18.39 -19.62
N LEU A 24 16.54 -18.72 -19.94
CA LEU A 24 15.35 -18.00 -19.47
C LEU A 24 14.85 -16.76 -20.25
N PHE A 25 14.09 -16.99 -21.34
CA PHE A 25 13.23 -15.94 -21.96
C PHE A 25 11.76 -16.34 -22.23
N PHE A 26 11.32 -17.51 -21.77
CA PHE A 26 9.88 -17.87 -21.72
C PHE A 26 9.57 -18.41 -20.32
N THR A 27 9.23 -17.51 -19.38
CA THR A 27 7.86 -17.03 -19.04
C THR A 27 7.09 -18.03 -18.17
N ILE A 28 6.99 -17.72 -16.88
CA ILE A 28 6.31 -18.50 -15.85
C ILE A 28 4.85 -18.04 -15.70
N ILE A 29 3.93 -18.99 -15.90
CA ILE A 29 2.68 -19.24 -15.14
C ILE A 29 1.80 -18.03 -14.74
N ASN A 30 0.59 -17.95 -15.34
CA ASN A 30 -0.64 -17.63 -14.59
C ASN A 30 -1.28 -18.98 -14.21
N PHE A 31 -1.40 -19.34 -12.94
CA PHE A 31 -2.37 -18.89 -11.92
C PHE A 31 -3.72 -19.62 -12.00
N SER A 32 -3.73 -20.80 -11.36
CA SER A 32 -4.71 -21.27 -10.37
C SER A 32 -6.22 -20.99 -10.55
N LEU A 33 -7.05 -22.04 -10.43
CA LEU A 33 -7.81 -22.33 -9.19
C LEU A 33 -8.76 -23.55 -9.33
N PHE A 34 -9.13 -24.14 -8.17
CA PHE A 34 -10.33 -24.97 -7.90
C PHE A 34 -10.43 -26.39 -8.53
N LEU A 35 -11.02 -27.42 -7.88
CA LEU A 35 -11.31 -27.68 -6.45
C LEU A 35 -11.70 -29.18 -6.26
N ASN A 36 -11.74 -29.66 -4.99
CA ASN A 36 -12.54 -30.80 -4.47
C ASN A 36 -12.21 -32.26 -4.91
N HIS A 37 -12.52 -33.31 -4.13
CA HIS A 37 -12.62 -33.50 -2.65
C HIS A 37 -12.77 -35.00 -2.30
N ALA A 38 -12.32 -35.42 -1.10
CA ALA A 38 -12.59 -36.74 -0.47
C ALA A 38 -12.03 -37.99 -1.21
N THR A 39 -11.96 -39.21 -0.64
CA THR A 39 -12.31 -39.77 0.69
C THR A 39 -11.08 -40.50 1.31
N GLY A 40 -11.00 -40.83 2.60
CA GLY A 40 -11.86 -40.58 3.76
C GLY A 40 -11.46 -41.46 4.97
N GLU A 41 -12.03 -41.19 6.16
CA GLU A 41 -12.13 -42.06 7.36
C GLU A 41 -10.81 -42.49 8.08
N LEU A 42 -10.70 -42.56 9.42
CA LEU A 42 -11.50 -42.14 10.61
C LEU A 42 -10.46 -41.80 11.74
N GLN A 43 -10.71 -41.49 13.03
CA GLN A 43 -11.83 -41.64 13.99
C GLN A 43 -11.73 -40.51 15.05
N GLU A 44 -12.67 -40.43 16.00
CA GLU A 44 -12.62 -39.61 17.24
C GLU A 44 -11.40 -39.89 18.16
N ILE A 45 -10.90 -38.97 19.02
CA ILE A 45 -11.48 -37.92 19.91
C ILE A 45 -11.99 -38.47 21.28
N SER A 46 -11.83 -37.67 22.35
CA SER A 46 -12.54 -37.69 23.65
C SER A 46 -11.76 -38.08 24.93
N ASP A 47 -11.10 -37.09 25.54
CA ASP A 47 -11.49 -36.46 26.82
C ASP A 47 -11.88 -37.25 28.10
N VAL A 48 -11.33 -36.72 29.22
CA VAL A 48 -11.95 -36.48 30.55
C VAL A 48 -12.21 -37.66 31.52
N LEU A 49 -11.37 -37.67 32.57
CA LEU A 49 -11.59 -38.00 34.00
C LEU A 49 -12.32 -39.29 34.47
N LYS A 50 -11.76 -39.89 35.53
CA LYS A 50 -12.27 -41.10 36.21
C LYS A 50 -13.45 -40.79 37.16
N PRO A 51 -14.47 -41.68 37.22
CA PRO A 51 -15.23 -41.97 38.44
C PRO A 51 -14.58 -43.12 39.26
N ASN A 52 -15.08 -43.37 40.47
CA ASN A 52 -14.66 -44.48 41.34
C ASN A 52 -15.11 -45.84 40.81
N GLN A 53 -14.29 -46.89 40.97
CA GLN A 53 -14.76 -48.15 41.59
C GLN A 53 -13.63 -49.09 42.06
N SER A 54 -14.05 -50.10 42.82
CA SER A 54 -13.29 -51.07 43.61
C SER A 54 -12.21 -51.88 42.88
N ILE A 55 -11.10 -52.17 43.58
CA ILE A 55 -10.16 -53.25 43.24
C ILE A 55 -10.53 -54.47 44.08
N ASN A 56 -10.86 -55.60 43.44
CA ASN A 56 -10.97 -56.88 44.14
C ASN A 56 -9.57 -57.47 44.35
N LEU A 57 -9.27 -57.88 45.58
CA LEU A 57 -8.10 -58.70 45.92
C LEU A 57 -8.50 -60.18 45.91
N THR A 58 -7.57 -61.06 45.53
CA THR A 58 -7.79 -62.50 45.67
C THR A 58 -7.68 -62.93 47.14
N THR A 59 -8.28 -64.08 47.50
CA THR A 59 -8.24 -64.62 48.88
C THR A 59 -6.80 -64.90 49.36
N GLU A 60 -5.84 -65.08 48.44
CA GLU A 60 -4.42 -65.22 48.78
C GLU A 60 -3.74 -63.85 49.03
N GLU A 61 -4.17 -62.79 48.34
CA GLU A 61 -3.67 -61.42 48.54
C GLU A 61 -4.28 -60.73 49.77
N GLN A 62 -5.46 -61.15 50.23
CA GLN A 62 -6.06 -60.67 51.49
C GLN A 62 -5.39 -61.27 52.74
N ASN A 63 -4.91 -62.51 52.67
CA ASN A 63 -4.35 -63.23 53.82
C ASN A 63 -2.81 -63.13 53.95
N ASN A 64 -2.13 -62.43 53.02
CA ASN A 64 -0.69 -62.19 53.10
C ASN A 64 -0.32 -60.78 52.60
N PRO A 65 -0.50 -59.74 53.44
CA PRO A 65 -0.41 -58.33 53.02
C PRO A 65 1.03 -57.83 52.74
N GLN A 66 2.06 -58.65 52.92
CA GLN A 66 3.46 -58.31 52.63
C GLN A 66 3.93 -58.78 51.23
N LYS A 67 3.02 -59.29 50.39
CA LYS A 67 3.35 -59.77 49.03
C LYS A 67 3.58 -58.60 48.07
N GLN A 68 4.79 -58.52 47.49
CA GLN A 68 5.24 -57.38 46.65
C GLN A 68 4.36 -57.12 45.40
N SER A 69 3.58 -58.11 44.96
CA SER A 69 2.57 -57.98 43.90
C SER A 69 1.41 -57.03 44.24
N VAL A 70 1.15 -56.74 45.52
CA VAL A 70 0.16 -55.74 45.95
C VAL A 70 0.76 -54.33 45.86
N LEU A 71 2.00 -54.16 46.30
CA LEU A 71 2.70 -52.87 46.28
C LEU A 71 2.99 -52.38 44.85
N ASN A 72 3.33 -53.31 43.94
CA ASN A 72 3.57 -53.01 42.52
C ASN A 72 2.30 -52.57 41.75
N LYS A 73 1.10 -52.71 42.33
CA LYS A 73 -0.16 -52.23 41.71
C LYS A 73 -0.42 -50.73 41.94
N ILE A 74 0.43 -50.02 42.71
CA ILE A 74 0.14 -48.65 43.19
C ILE A 74 1.36 -47.69 43.17
N LYS A 75 2.40 -47.92 42.34
CA LYS A 75 3.57 -47.00 42.25
C LYS A 75 3.86 -46.48 40.84
N LYS A 76 4.33 -45.24 40.79
CA LYS A 76 5.13 -44.60 39.74
C LYS A 76 6.24 -43.81 40.44
N ASP A 77 7.46 -43.93 39.93
CA ASP A 77 8.69 -43.19 40.25
C ASP A 77 9.13 -43.12 41.74
N ASP A 78 10.13 -43.95 42.05
CA ASP A 78 11.26 -43.79 43.00
C ASP A 78 11.16 -42.86 44.22
N ILE A 79 11.06 -43.47 45.39
CA ILE A 79 11.98 -43.33 46.55
C ILE A 79 11.71 -44.49 47.53
N GLU A 80 12.72 -44.83 48.33
CA GLU A 80 12.80 -46.02 49.19
C GLU A 80 13.02 -45.61 50.66
N LEU A 81 12.22 -46.18 51.57
CA LEU A 81 12.39 -46.09 53.03
C LEU A 81 11.89 -47.37 53.70
N ASP A 82 12.58 -47.78 54.77
CA ASP A 82 12.30 -48.98 55.56
C ASP A 82 11.08 -48.77 56.50
N ILE A 83 10.44 -49.87 56.91
CA ILE A 83 9.18 -49.89 57.66
C ILE A 83 9.27 -50.60 59.03
N ASN A 84 10.48 -51.01 59.44
CA ASN A 84 10.75 -51.73 60.69
C ASN A 84 10.41 -50.98 62.02
N ASP A 85 9.99 -49.71 61.97
CA ASP A 85 9.88 -48.81 63.14
C ASP A 85 8.45 -48.63 63.71
N PHE A 86 7.45 -49.45 63.35
CA PHE A 86 6.08 -49.33 63.89
C PHE A 86 5.43 -50.62 64.41
N ILE A 87 5.34 -50.73 65.74
CA ILE A 87 4.42 -51.61 66.48
C ILE A 87 3.81 -50.80 67.63
N ILE A 88 2.48 -50.64 67.67
CA ILE A 88 1.68 -50.45 68.90
C ILE A 88 0.32 -51.16 68.72
N GLU A 89 -0.08 -51.93 69.74
CA GLU A 89 -1.37 -52.63 69.85
C GLU A 89 -2.44 -51.79 70.58
N LYS A 90 -3.71 -52.22 70.51
CA LYS A 90 -4.73 -52.27 71.60
C LYS A 90 -6.13 -52.58 71.03
N GLU A 91 -7.08 -53.23 71.71
CA GLU A 91 -7.09 -54.09 72.92
C GLU A 91 -8.47 -54.80 73.00
N ASN A 92 -8.76 -55.51 74.10
CA ASN A 92 -10.07 -56.02 74.55
C ASN A 92 -10.58 -57.29 73.81
N ASN A 93 -11.20 -58.28 74.47
CA ASN A 93 -11.56 -58.41 75.89
C ASN A 93 -11.69 -59.90 76.28
N ASN A 94 -11.14 -60.32 77.42
CA ASN A 94 -11.89 -60.93 78.55
C ASN A 94 -10.97 -61.54 79.62
N SER A 95 -11.38 -61.38 80.87
CA SER A 95 -11.01 -62.25 81.99
C SER A 95 -12.26 -62.98 82.44
N LEU A 96 -12.17 -64.30 82.65
CA LEU A 96 -13.08 -65.02 83.53
C LEU A 96 -12.43 -66.33 84.02
N ILE A 97 -12.06 -66.36 85.30
CA ILE A 97 -11.88 -67.59 86.08
C ILE A 97 -12.59 -67.33 87.41
N GLU A 98 -13.68 -68.04 87.63
CA GLU A 98 -14.34 -68.09 88.94
C GLU A 98 -13.67 -69.17 89.83
N SER A 99 -13.76 -68.97 91.14
CA SER A 99 -13.34 -69.91 92.18
C SER A 99 -14.50 -70.09 93.18
N VAL A 100 -14.23 -70.44 94.46
CA VAL A 100 -15.23 -70.59 95.55
C VAL A 100 -16.07 -71.88 95.41
N ASP A 101 -16.17 -72.80 96.40
CA ASP A 101 -15.47 -72.97 97.69
C ASP A 101 -15.51 -74.50 98.07
N ASN A 102 -15.23 -75.05 99.26
CA ASN A 102 -15.48 -74.55 100.62
C ASN A 102 -14.79 -75.40 101.72
N SER A 103 -14.42 -74.75 102.84
CA SER A 103 -14.34 -75.32 104.21
C SER A 103 -13.27 -76.40 104.50
N GLN A 104 -12.88 -76.69 105.75
CA GLN A 104 -13.44 -76.27 107.05
C GLN A 104 -12.36 -76.10 108.13
N GLU A 105 -12.63 -75.26 109.15
CA GLU A 105 -11.78 -75.11 110.33
C GLU A 105 -11.94 -76.26 111.33
N SER A 106 -10.88 -76.51 112.12
CA SER A 106 -11.04 -76.77 113.55
C SER A 106 -9.83 -76.21 114.31
N GLN A 107 -10.09 -75.49 115.41
CA GLN A 107 -9.08 -75.22 116.43
C GLN A 107 -9.04 -76.41 117.38
N ASP A 108 -7.88 -76.67 117.99
CA ASP A 108 -7.89 -77.01 119.41
C ASP A 108 -6.60 -76.57 120.10
N THR A 109 -6.71 -76.20 121.38
CA THR A 109 -5.60 -75.72 122.20
C THR A 109 -5.39 -76.63 123.39
N LEU A 110 -4.15 -77.06 123.66
CA LEU A 110 -3.79 -77.60 124.97
C LEU A 110 -2.32 -77.34 125.30
N SER A 111 -2.05 -77.05 126.57
CA SER A 111 -0.77 -76.57 127.08
C SER A 111 0.02 -77.65 127.82
N PHE A 112 1.34 -77.43 127.88
CA PHE A 112 2.35 -78.09 128.70
C PHE A 112 1.88 -78.88 129.94
N GLN A 113 2.52 -80.03 130.17
CA GLN A 113 3.33 -80.17 131.38
C GLN A 113 4.58 -81.01 131.11
N GLU A 114 5.69 -80.66 131.78
CA GLU A 114 6.88 -81.50 131.86
C GLU A 114 6.70 -82.54 132.99
N ASP A 115 7.39 -83.67 132.91
CA ASP A 115 8.28 -84.03 134.01
C ASP A 115 9.41 -85.01 133.60
N SER A 116 10.37 -85.18 134.49
CA SER A 116 11.70 -85.75 134.28
C SER A 116 11.80 -87.28 134.30
N ASN A 117 12.77 -87.83 133.56
CA ASN A 117 13.86 -88.63 134.16
C ASN A 117 15.05 -88.88 133.21
N GLU A 118 16.19 -89.26 133.79
CA GLU A 118 17.49 -89.38 133.11
C GLU A 118 17.70 -90.69 132.35
N SER A 119 18.45 -90.63 131.24
CA SER A 119 19.77 -91.29 131.17
C SER A 119 20.56 -90.88 129.91
N THR A 120 21.88 -91.04 129.93
CA THR A 120 22.83 -90.52 128.94
C THR A 120 23.08 -91.45 127.74
N SER A 121 23.02 -90.93 126.50
CA SER A 121 24.21 -90.83 125.62
C SER A 121 23.91 -90.28 124.19
N ASN A 122 24.34 -89.04 123.94
CA ASN A 122 24.95 -88.56 122.67
C ASN A 122 24.31 -88.86 121.29
N ASN A 123 23.14 -88.26 120.98
CA ASN A 123 22.93 -87.54 119.69
C ASN A 123 21.66 -86.63 119.64
N THR A 124 21.37 -85.90 120.72
CA THR A 124 20.09 -85.20 120.88
C THR A 124 20.06 -83.85 120.15
N LYS A 125 19.51 -83.82 118.92
CA LYS A 125 19.22 -82.55 118.19
C LYS A 125 18.34 -81.63 119.04
N LYS A 126 18.73 -80.36 119.19
CA LYS A 126 17.94 -79.34 119.90
C LYS A 126 16.81 -78.80 119.02
N HIS A 127 15.72 -78.31 119.62
CA HIS A 127 14.63 -77.71 118.85
C HIS A 127 15.09 -76.38 118.24
N ILE A 128 14.68 -76.08 117.00
CA ILE A 128 15.17 -74.89 116.28
C ILE A 128 14.85 -73.57 117.01
N SER A 129 13.76 -73.53 117.78
CA SER A 129 13.42 -72.37 118.64
C SER A 129 14.45 -72.04 119.72
N THR A 130 15.41 -72.92 120.05
CA THR A 130 16.52 -72.57 120.98
C THR A 130 17.64 -71.77 120.30
N PHE A 131 17.55 -71.56 118.99
CA PHE A 131 18.50 -70.79 118.18
C PHE A 131 17.87 -69.55 117.53
N LEU A 132 16.54 -69.54 117.40
CA LEU A 132 15.77 -68.45 116.79
C LEU A 132 15.17 -67.52 117.85
N LYS A 133 14.86 -66.30 117.44
CA LYS A 133 14.08 -65.33 118.24
C LYS A 133 12.63 -65.84 118.44
N PRO A 134 11.90 -65.36 119.47
CA PRO A 134 10.51 -65.75 119.70
C PRO A 134 9.61 -65.54 118.48
N ALA A 135 8.63 -66.41 118.26
CA ALA A 135 7.67 -66.34 117.14
C ALA A 135 6.96 -64.97 117.00
N VAL A 136 6.74 -64.28 118.13
CA VAL A 136 6.14 -62.94 118.19
C VAL A 136 7.07 -61.79 117.76
N THR A 137 8.31 -62.08 117.36
CA THR A 137 9.27 -61.07 116.88
C THR A 137 8.77 -60.44 115.59
N LYS A 138 8.62 -59.11 115.56
CA LYS A 138 8.33 -58.38 114.32
C LYS A 138 9.55 -58.42 113.40
N LEU A 139 9.37 -58.92 112.18
CA LEU A 139 10.41 -59.03 111.16
C LEU A 139 10.22 -57.96 110.07
N ASN A 140 11.25 -57.15 109.86
CA ASN A 140 11.31 -56.23 108.72
C ASN A 140 12.16 -56.85 107.62
N LEU A 141 11.56 -57.15 106.48
CA LEU A 141 12.19 -57.80 105.33
C LEU A 141 12.24 -56.86 104.12
N THR A 142 13.31 -56.90 103.34
CA THR A 142 13.36 -56.16 102.08
C THR A 142 12.43 -56.80 101.05
N ARG A 143 12.07 -56.05 99.99
CA ARG A 143 11.28 -56.56 98.86
C ARG A 143 11.91 -57.77 98.14
N GLN A 144 13.24 -57.98 98.26
CA GLN A 144 13.94 -59.15 97.73
C GLN A 144 13.89 -60.35 98.68
N GLU A 145 13.96 -60.11 99.99
CA GLU A 145 13.80 -61.14 101.02
C GLU A 145 12.35 -61.65 101.09
N SER A 146 11.35 -60.77 100.93
CA SER A 146 9.94 -61.16 100.94
C SER A 146 9.51 -61.99 99.72
N LYS A 147 10.24 -61.88 98.60
CA LYS A 147 10.06 -62.73 97.41
C LYS A 147 10.84 -64.05 97.49
N SER A 148 11.84 -64.15 98.36
CA SER A 148 12.74 -65.29 98.44
C SER A 148 13.28 -65.41 99.87
N PRO A 149 12.54 -66.08 100.79
CA PRO A 149 12.88 -66.15 102.20
C PRO A 149 14.12 -66.98 102.51
N GLN A 150 14.53 -67.89 101.62
CA GLN A 150 15.70 -68.77 101.79
C GLN A 150 17.02 -68.02 101.52
N GLN A 151 17.27 -66.95 102.27
CA GLN A 151 18.47 -66.10 102.20
C GLN A 151 19.12 -65.99 103.58
N GLN A 152 20.45 -65.99 103.64
CA GLN A 152 21.18 -65.94 104.91
C GLN A 152 20.92 -64.63 105.69
N SER A 153 20.55 -63.53 105.01
CA SER A 153 20.11 -62.29 105.68
C SER A 153 18.80 -62.46 106.45
N VAL A 154 17.83 -63.19 105.89
CA VAL A 154 16.58 -63.55 106.57
C VAL A 154 16.87 -64.45 107.77
N LEU A 155 17.75 -65.46 107.61
CA LEU A 155 18.18 -66.32 108.71
C LEU A 155 18.84 -65.50 109.84
N ASN A 156 19.72 -64.56 109.50
CA ASN A 156 20.37 -63.67 110.46
C ASN A 156 19.37 -62.75 111.18
N LYS A 157 18.27 -62.34 110.53
CA LYS A 157 17.19 -61.57 111.17
C LYS A 157 16.43 -62.41 112.21
N ILE A 158 16.16 -63.68 111.93
CA ILE A 158 15.44 -64.58 112.85
C ILE A 158 16.33 -65.30 113.88
N LEU A 159 17.64 -65.36 113.71
CA LEU A 159 18.58 -65.92 114.71
C LEU A 159 18.56 -65.09 116.00
N ALA A 160 18.57 -65.78 117.15
CA ALA A 160 18.73 -65.17 118.47
C ALA A 160 20.21 -64.82 118.73
N ASP A 161 20.42 -63.85 119.63
CA ASP A 161 21.74 -63.26 119.82
C ASP A 161 22.76 -64.29 120.35
N GLY A 162 23.96 -64.27 119.78
CA GLY A 162 25.02 -65.25 120.06
C GLY A 162 24.74 -66.67 119.56
N LYS A 163 23.71 -66.91 118.73
CA LYS A 163 23.44 -68.20 118.08
C LYS A 163 23.90 -68.18 116.61
N GLN A 164 24.25 -69.35 116.08
CA GLN A 164 24.63 -69.52 114.67
C GLN A 164 23.94 -70.75 114.06
N LEU A 165 23.31 -70.53 112.91
CA LEU A 165 22.83 -71.56 111.97
C LEU A 165 23.08 -71.05 110.54
N THR A 166 23.19 -71.96 109.58
CA THR A 166 23.27 -71.65 108.14
C THR A 166 22.01 -72.15 107.41
N LEU A 167 21.86 -71.80 106.13
CA LEU A 167 20.80 -72.35 105.26
C LEU A 167 20.87 -73.88 105.06
N ASP A 168 21.99 -74.51 105.43
CA ASP A 168 22.15 -75.98 105.50
C ASP A 168 21.46 -76.59 106.73
N ASP A 169 21.22 -75.78 107.77
CA ASP A 169 20.49 -76.17 108.98
C ASP A 169 19.03 -75.72 108.97
N VAL A 170 18.68 -74.67 108.22
CA VAL A 170 17.36 -74.04 108.23
C VAL A 170 16.78 -73.88 106.83
N PHE A 171 15.55 -74.37 106.66
CA PHE A 171 14.70 -74.07 105.52
C PHE A 171 13.69 -72.99 105.92
N MET A 172 13.53 -71.97 105.08
CA MET A 172 12.62 -70.85 105.28
C MET A 172 11.70 -70.68 104.09
N THR A 173 10.41 -70.61 104.36
CA THR A 173 9.37 -70.36 103.34
C THR A 173 8.28 -69.45 103.90
N PHE A 174 7.51 -68.79 103.03
CA PHE A 174 6.28 -68.11 103.44
C PHE A 174 5.08 -69.05 103.30
N THR A 175 4.15 -68.94 104.24
CA THR A 175 2.77 -69.44 104.06
C THR A 175 2.01 -68.58 103.05
N THR A 176 0.86 -69.07 102.59
CA THR A 176 -0.12 -68.26 101.84
C THR A 176 -0.55 -66.99 102.59
N ALA A 177 -0.59 -67.04 103.92
CA ALA A 177 -0.84 -65.89 104.81
C ALA A 177 0.38 -64.98 105.03
N LYS A 178 1.42 -65.07 104.19
CA LYS A 178 2.69 -64.29 104.27
C LYS A 178 3.47 -64.47 105.60
N HIS A 179 3.14 -65.44 106.46
CA HIS A 179 3.93 -65.79 107.66
C HIS A 179 5.20 -66.57 107.29
N LEU A 180 6.34 -66.27 107.92
CA LEU A 180 7.64 -66.92 107.66
C LEU A 180 7.78 -68.18 108.53
N VAL A 181 7.79 -69.34 107.90
CA VAL A 181 8.07 -70.63 108.54
C VAL A 181 9.56 -70.91 108.43
N ALA A 182 10.24 -71.00 109.56
CA ALA A 182 11.63 -71.44 109.67
C ALA A 182 11.67 -72.85 110.29
N SER A 183 12.00 -73.86 109.48
CA SER A 183 12.06 -75.27 109.88
C SER A 183 13.47 -75.83 109.77
N SER A 184 13.76 -76.92 110.50
CA SER A 184 15.02 -77.65 110.35
C SER A 184 15.14 -78.21 108.93
N GLN A 185 16.19 -77.83 108.21
CA GLN A 185 16.49 -78.30 106.86
C GLN A 185 16.62 -79.84 106.84
N PHE A 186 16.17 -80.46 105.75
CA PHE A 186 16.23 -81.91 105.60
C PHE A 186 17.69 -82.39 105.65
N GLY A 187 18.02 -83.24 106.61
CA GLY A 187 19.39 -83.72 106.85
C GLY A 187 20.22 -82.91 107.85
N SER A 188 19.74 -81.76 108.37
CA SER A 188 20.48 -80.99 109.40
C SER A 188 20.88 -81.87 110.58
N LYS A 189 22.15 -81.76 111.00
CA LYS A 189 22.68 -82.48 112.17
C LYS A 189 22.48 -81.72 113.49
N LYS A 190 22.17 -80.41 113.44
CA LYS A 190 22.12 -79.54 114.64
C LYS A 190 20.71 -79.37 115.21
N VAL A 191 19.71 -79.20 114.35
CA VAL A 191 18.35 -78.76 114.75
C VAL A 191 17.23 -79.71 114.33
N LYS A 192 16.08 -79.61 115.01
CA LYS A 192 14.81 -80.25 114.64
C LYS A 192 13.61 -79.31 114.86
N GLY A 193 12.53 -79.53 114.12
CA GLY A 193 11.24 -78.84 114.30
C GLY A 193 11.12 -77.50 113.55
N SER A 194 10.21 -76.62 113.98
CA SER A 194 9.94 -75.35 113.28
C SER A 194 9.51 -74.21 114.21
N VAL A 195 9.58 -72.98 113.69
CA VAL A 195 9.02 -71.74 114.25
C VAL A 195 8.30 -71.00 113.14
N ILE A 196 7.14 -70.41 113.43
CA ILE A 196 6.40 -69.55 112.50
C ILE A 196 6.42 -68.13 113.04
N PHE A 197 6.94 -67.17 112.26
CA PHE A 197 6.87 -65.74 112.54
C PHE A 197 5.67 -65.16 111.81
N THR A 198 4.73 -64.60 112.55
CA THR A 198 3.48 -64.05 111.99
C THR A 198 3.57 -62.57 111.66
N TYR A 199 4.35 -61.81 112.42
CA TYR A 199 4.45 -60.35 112.30
C TYR A 199 5.53 -59.91 111.31
N ILE A 200 5.26 -60.03 110.01
CA ILE A 200 6.17 -59.57 108.96
C ILE A 200 5.71 -58.26 108.34
N THR A 201 6.65 -57.33 108.21
CA THR A 201 6.51 -56.09 107.43
C THR A 201 7.55 -56.09 106.31
N VAL A 202 7.13 -55.70 105.11
CA VAL A 202 7.98 -55.61 103.92
C VAL A 202 8.30 -54.13 103.66
N GLU A 203 9.57 -53.84 103.38
CA GLU A 203 10.03 -52.51 102.97
C GLU A 203 9.60 -52.21 101.53
N LEU A 204 8.99 -51.04 101.32
CA LEU A 204 8.44 -50.60 100.02
C LEU A 204 9.47 -49.73 99.28
N ASP A 205 9.45 -49.76 97.95
CA ASP A 205 10.40 -48.97 97.15
C ASP A 205 9.96 -47.49 97.10
N GLN A 206 10.85 -46.58 97.49
CA GLN A 206 10.59 -45.14 97.49
C GLN A 206 10.41 -44.62 96.05
N ILE A 207 9.26 -43.99 95.75
CA ILE A 207 8.85 -43.58 94.39
C ILE A 207 9.85 -42.62 93.70
N SER A 208 10.58 -41.82 94.48
CA SER A 208 11.66 -40.95 94.02
C SER A 208 12.83 -41.70 93.35
N SER A 209 12.96 -43.01 93.58
CA SER A 209 13.93 -43.89 92.91
C SER A 209 13.64 -44.03 91.41
N TYR A 210 12.39 -43.86 90.98
CA TYR A 210 11.93 -44.07 89.60
C TYR A 210 11.63 -42.77 88.85
N LEU A 211 11.47 -41.67 89.57
CA LEU A 211 11.13 -40.35 89.03
C LEU A 211 12.37 -39.47 88.79
N LYS A 212 12.27 -38.54 87.83
CA LYS A 212 13.26 -37.48 87.62
C LYS A 212 13.36 -36.60 88.87
N ASP A 213 14.46 -35.86 88.99
CA ASP A 213 14.66 -34.95 90.12
C ASP A 213 13.50 -33.93 90.23
N LYS A 214 13.07 -33.62 91.45
CA LYS A 214 11.94 -32.70 91.76
C LYS A 214 12.07 -31.30 91.16
N ASP A 215 13.31 -30.86 90.89
CA ASP A 215 13.65 -29.58 90.30
C ASP A 215 13.70 -29.62 88.76
N THR A 216 13.36 -30.76 88.15
CA THR A 216 13.11 -30.91 86.71
C THR A 216 11.88 -30.11 86.30
N LYS A 217 11.98 -29.37 85.19
CA LYS A 217 10.85 -28.67 84.58
C LYS A 217 9.90 -29.66 83.90
N VAL A 218 8.61 -29.60 84.21
CA VAL A 218 7.58 -30.47 83.63
C VAL A 218 6.62 -29.64 82.78
N ILE A 219 6.61 -29.93 81.48
CA ILE A 219 5.83 -29.17 80.49
C ILE A 219 4.60 -29.99 80.07
N LEU A 220 3.42 -29.53 80.47
CA LEU A 220 2.14 -30.19 80.20
C LEU A 220 1.38 -29.46 79.10
N THR A 221 0.71 -30.20 78.23
CA THR A 221 -0.32 -29.63 77.37
C THR A 221 -1.56 -29.28 78.19
N THR A 222 -2.44 -28.42 77.66
CA THR A 222 -3.72 -28.12 78.30
C THR A 222 -4.54 -29.40 78.57
N GLN A 223 -4.52 -30.36 77.63
CA GLN A 223 -5.18 -31.67 77.73
C GLN A 223 -4.58 -32.60 78.80
N GLU A 224 -3.30 -32.47 79.12
CA GLU A 224 -2.66 -33.17 80.24
C GLU A 224 -2.91 -32.45 81.57
N SER A 225 -3.04 -31.13 81.58
CA SER A 225 -3.42 -30.40 82.80
C SER A 225 -4.88 -30.65 83.22
N GLN A 226 -5.77 -30.91 82.26
CA GLN A 226 -7.18 -31.24 82.50
C GLN A 226 -7.39 -32.70 82.95
N ASN A 227 -6.44 -33.60 82.63
CA ASN A 227 -6.41 -34.96 83.15
C ASN A 227 -4.93 -35.41 83.29
N PRO A 228 -4.31 -35.20 84.47
CA PRO A 228 -2.92 -35.55 84.71
C PRO A 228 -2.65 -37.06 84.84
N GLN A 229 -3.68 -37.88 85.07
CA GLN A 229 -3.55 -39.35 85.17
C GLN A 229 -3.48 -39.96 83.77
N LYS A 230 -2.40 -39.66 83.03
CA LYS A 230 -2.13 -40.14 81.67
C LYS A 230 -0.70 -40.64 81.56
N GLN A 231 -0.48 -41.66 80.73
CA GLN A 231 0.85 -42.24 80.50
C GLN A 231 1.85 -41.19 79.98
N SER A 232 1.43 -40.29 79.08
CA SER A 232 2.28 -39.18 78.58
C SER A 232 2.76 -38.23 79.67
N VAL A 233 2.02 -38.10 80.78
CA VAL A 233 2.43 -37.31 81.94
C VAL A 233 3.43 -38.09 82.78
N LEU A 234 3.20 -39.39 82.99
CA LEU A 234 4.17 -40.29 83.63
C LEU A 234 5.51 -40.32 82.88
N ASP A 235 5.49 -40.40 81.54
CA ASP A 235 6.69 -40.40 80.70
C ASP A 235 7.50 -39.09 80.80
N LYS A 236 6.84 -37.98 81.13
CA LYS A 236 7.50 -36.69 81.40
C LYS A 236 8.19 -36.64 82.76
N VAL A 237 7.76 -37.43 83.74
CA VAL A 237 8.29 -37.43 85.13
C VAL A 237 9.11 -38.65 85.51
N LYS A 238 8.99 -39.79 84.82
CA LYS A 238 9.81 -41.00 85.07
C LYS A 238 11.23 -40.87 84.51
N LYS A 239 12.20 -41.55 85.11
CA LYS A 239 13.57 -41.64 84.56
C LYS A 239 13.51 -42.33 83.19
N ALA A 240 14.27 -41.84 82.21
CA ALA A 240 14.18 -42.31 80.81
C ALA A 240 14.51 -43.80 80.63
N SER A 241 15.27 -44.38 81.56
CA SER A 241 15.62 -45.80 81.61
C SER A 241 14.66 -46.67 82.43
N ASP A 242 13.59 -46.10 83.02
CA ASP A 242 12.70 -46.88 83.88
C ASP A 242 11.50 -47.49 83.13
N THR A 243 11.25 -48.76 83.47
CA THR A 243 10.18 -49.61 82.97
C THR A 243 9.33 -50.22 84.10
N GLN A 244 9.62 -49.89 85.36
CA GLN A 244 8.99 -50.51 86.53
C GLN A 244 7.81 -49.71 87.07
N ILE A 245 7.87 -48.37 87.04
CA ILE A 245 6.76 -47.52 87.49
C ILE A 245 5.62 -47.51 86.47
N LYS A 246 4.42 -47.93 86.88
CA LYS A 246 3.21 -47.90 86.04
C LYS A 246 2.22 -46.88 86.55
N LEU A 247 1.35 -46.40 85.65
CA LEU A 247 0.28 -45.46 85.97
C LEU A 247 -0.75 -46.04 86.98
N ASP A 248 -0.85 -47.37 87.07
CA ASP A 248 -1.77 -48.05 87.97
C ASP A 248 -1.29 -48.15 89.43
N ASP A 249 0.01 -47.98 89.69
CA ASP A 249 0.57 -48.04 91.05
C ASP A 249 0.57 -46.67 91.75
N ILE A 250 0.25 -45.60 91.01
CA ILE A 250 0.49 -44.20 91.39
C ILE A 250 -0.72 -43.30 91.13
N THR A 251 -0.73 -42.14 91.78
CA THR A 251 -1.67 -41.05 91.54
C THR A 251 -0.89 -39.80 91.11
N ILE A 252 -1.21 -39.26 89.93
CA ILE A 252 -0.65 -38.04 89.37
C ILE A 252 -1.70 -36.93 89.48
N THR A 253 -1.37 -35.84 90.17
CA THR A 253 -2.28 -34.69 90.40
C THR A 253 -1.58 -33.36 90.20
N LEU A 254 -2.29 -32.39 89.65
CA LEU A 254 -1.87 -30.98 89.72
C LEU A 254 -2.39 -30.35 91.02
N ILE A 255 -1.51 -29.60 91.67
CA ILE A 255 -1.79 -28.90 92.95
C ILE A 255 -1.28 -27.45 92.87
N ASP A 256 -1.55 -26.64 93.91
CA ASP A 256 -1.18 -25.21 93.98
C ASP A 256 -1.58 -24.42 92.72
N GLY A 257 -2.85 -24.50 92.34
CA GLY A 257 -3.38 -23.80 91.16
C GLY A 257 -2.66 -24.20 89.86
N ASN A 258 -2.33 -25.48 89.71
CA ASN A 258 -1.58 -26.07 88.59
C ASN A 258 -0.10 -25.69 88.48
N LYS A 259 0.51 -25.07 89.51
CA LYS A 259 1.94 -24.71 89.53
C LYS A 259 2.87 -25.87 89.87
N LYS A 260 2.35 -26.91 90.53
CA LYS A 260 3.10 -28.13 90.88
C LYS A 260 2.39 -29.38 90.41
N LEU A 261 3.17 -30.41 90.08
CA LEU A 261 2.70 -31.75 89.72
C LEU A 261 3.17 -32.72 90.80
N LYS A 262 2.22 -33.31 91.52
CA LYS A 262 2.45 -34.28 92.58
C LYS A 262 2.24 -35.69 92.04
N VAL A 263 3.24 -36.54 92.22
CA VAL A 263 3.22 -37.96 91.89
C VAL A 263 3.41 -38.73 93.18
N ALA A 264 2.40 -39.47 93.61
CA ALA A 264 2.41 -40.23 94.86
C ALA A 264 2.09 -41.71 94.60
N ALA A 265 2.60 -42.62 95.42
CA ALA A 265 2.13 -44.00 95.42
C ALA A 265 0.65 -44.06 95.82
N LYS A 266 -0.13 -45.00 95.27
CA LYS A 266 -1.50 -45.23 95.74
C LYS A 266 -1.49 -45.77 97.18
N THR A 267 -2.49 -45.39 97.97
CA THR A 267 -2.60 -45.68 99.42
C THR A 267 -2.51 -47.16 99.78
N ASN A 268 -2.86 -48.06 98.86
CA ASN A 268 -2.83 -49.52 99.03
C ASN A 268 -1.76 -50.20 98.16
N SER A 269 -0.69 -49.51 97.77
CA SER A 269 0.38 -50.10 96.93
C SER A 269 1.20 -51.12 97.71
N GLU A 270 1.25 -52.37 97.24
CA GLU A 270 2.13 -53.42 97.79
C GLU A 270 3.60 -53.27 97.34
N ILE A 271 3.94 -52.23 96.58
CA ILE A 271 5.29 -52.11 95.95
C ILE A 271 5.96 -50.74 96.06
N LEU A 272 5.22 -49.64 96.23
CA LEU A 272 5.77 -48.27 96.22
C LEU A 272 5.27 -47.47 97.42
N GLU A 273 6.13 -46.59 97.94
CA GLU A 273 5.75 -45.59 98.94
C GLU A 273 6.31 -44.18 98.63
N GLY A 274 5.79 -43.19 99.34
CA GLY A 274 6.23 -41.79 99.23
C GLY A 274 5.60 -41.01 98.07
N GLU A 275 6.12 -39.80 97.86
CA GLU A 275 5.63 -38.83 96.89
C GLU A 275 6.75 -37.90 96.40
N VAL A 276 6.58 -37.32 95.20
CA VAL A 276 7.44 -36.29 94.62
C VAL A 276 6.58 -35.14 94.10
N GLU A 277 6.87 -33.90 94.55
CA GLU A 277 6.29 -32.67 94.00
C GLU A 277 7.27 -31.99 93.04
N PHE A 278 6.98 -32.06 91.74
CA PHE A 278 7.69 -31.27 90.73
C PHE A 278 7.26 -29.81 90.84
N SER A 279 8.17 -28.95 91.30
CA SER A 279 7.87 -27.55 91.65
C SER A 279 8.03 -26.56 90.48
N LYS A 280 8.31 -27.06 89.27
CA LYS A 280 8.48 -26.27 88.04
C LYS A 280 7.57 -26.78 86.92
N VAL A 281 6.26 -26.71 87.14
CA VAL A 281 5.30 -27.02 86.07
C VAL A 281 5.12 -25.81 85.15
N SER A 282 4.91 -26.08 83.86
CA SER A 282 4.43 -25.09 82.90
C SER A 282 3.36 -25.74 82.01
N ILE A 283 2.26 -25.02 81.75
CA ILE A 283 1.19 -25.49 80.86
C ILE A 283 1.30 -24.72 79.54
N THR A 284 1.41 -25.44 78.43
CA THR A 284 1.44 -24.82 77.11
C THR A 284 0.04 -24.32 76.71
N LYS A 285 0.03 -23.17 76.04
CA LYS A 285 -1.19 -22.55 75.49
C LYS A 285 -1.42 -23.08 74.08
N ALA A 286 -2.66 -23.48 73.77
CA ALA A 286 -3.01 -23.99 72.45
C ALA A 286 -2.85 -22.91 71.35
N LEU A 287 -2.31 -23.28 70.18
CA LEU A 287 -2.06 -22.34 69.08
C LEU A 287 -3.32 -21.61 68.55
N SER A 288 -4.50 -22.22 68.64
CA SER A 288 -5.80 -21.59 68.35
C SER A 288 -6.14 -20.40 69.26
N GLY A 289 -5.43 -20.24 70.39
CA GLY A 289 -5.45 -19.04 71.22
C GLY A 289 -4.88 -17.81 70.50
N PHE A 290 -3.91 -18.00 69.61
CA PHE A 290 -3.10 -16.93 68.99
C PHE A 290 -3.36 -16.77 67.49
N LEU A 291 -3.77 -17.85 66.81
CA LEU A 291 -4.02 -17.88 65.36
C LEU A 291 -5.48 -17.55 65.02
N LYS A 292 -5.71 -17.00 63.82
CA LYS A 292 -7.06 -16.78 63.25
C LYS A 292 -7.81 -18.11 63.14
N ASP A 293 -9.13 -18.04 62.97
CA ASP A 293 -9.95 -19.24 62.79
C ASP A 293 -9.48 -20.07 61.58
N LYS A 294 -9.47 -21.40 61.71
CA LYS A 294 -9.03 -22.35 60.68
C LYS A 294 -9.74 -22.19 59.33
N ASP A 295 -10.96 -21.65 59.32
CA ASP A 295 -11.77 -21.45 58.13
C ASP A 295 -11.62 -20.03 57.55
N THR A 296 -10.68 -19.24 58.08
CA THR A 296 -10.18 -17.99 57.47
C THR A 296 -9.46 -18.29 56.16
N LYS A 297 -9.76 -17.53 55.10
CA LYS A 297 -9.01 -17.60 53.84
C LYS A 297 -7.62 -16.97 54.00
N ILE A 298 -6.59 -17.71 53.62
CA ILE A 298 -5.19 -17.25 53.64
C ILE A 298 -4.69 -17.08 52.21
N ILE A 299 -4.25 -15.86 51.87
CA ILE A 299 -3.73 -15.51 50.54
C ILE A 299 -2.21 -15.37 50.63
N LEU A 300 -1.48 -16.26 49.97
CA LEU A 300 -0.02 -16.27 49.94
C LEU A 300 0.51 -15.79 48.60
N THR A 301 1.60 -15.04 48.60
CA THR A 301 2.33 -14.74 47.37
C THR A 301 3.09 -15.95 46.85
N SER A 302 3.49 -15.95 45.57
CA SER A 302 4.35 -17.03 45.03
C SER A 302 5.62 -17.21 45.88
N GLN A 303 6.22 -16.12 46.37
CA GLN A 303 7.45 -16.15 47.16
C GLN A 303 7.24 -16.58 48.62
N GLU A 304 6.02 -16.46 49.15
CA GLU A 304 5.62 -17.05 50.43
C GLU A 304 5.21 -18.52 50.29
N SER A 305 4.75 -18.97 49.12
CA SER A 305 4.44 -20.38 48.91
C SER A 305 5.68 -21.26 48.74
N GLN A 306 6.77 -20.72 48.18
CA GLN A 306 8.04 -21.45 48.06
C GLN A 306 8.82 -21.54 49.38
N ASP A 307 8.57 -20.64 50.32
CA ASP A 307 9.15 -20.66 51.65
C ASP A 307 8.14 -20.01 52.64
N PRO A 308 7.28 -20.84 53.27
CA PRO A 308 6.23 -20.38 54.18
C PRO A 308 6.71 -19.99 55.59
N GLN A 309 7.96 -20.29 55.95
CA GLN A 309 8.53 -20.00 57.28
C GLN A 309 8.97 -18.53 57.37
N LYS A 310 8.04 -17.61 57.11
CA LYS A 310 8.27 -16.15 57.06
C LYS A 310 7.36 -15.39 58.01
N GLN A 311 7.85 -14.26 58.51
CA GLN A 311 7.08 -13.36 59.37
C GLN A 311 5.82 -12.83 58.66
N SER A 312 5.86 -12.53 57.36
CA SER A 312 4.69 -12.09 56.60
C SER A 312 3.58 -13.16 56.52
N VAL A 313 3.96 -14.44 56.49
CA VAL A 313 3.01 -15.56 56.55
C VAL A 313 2.43 -15.68 57.96
N LEU A 314 3.27 -15.57 59.00
CA LEU A 314 2.81 -15.51 60.39
C LEU A 314 1.83 -14.35 60.64
N ASP A 315 2.10 -13.16 60.09
CA ASP A 315 1.22 -11.99 60.19
C ASP A 315 -0.12 -12.20 59.46
N LYS A 316 -0.14 -13.03 58.41
CA LYS A 316 -1.38 -13.45 57.72
C LYS A 316 -2.21 -14.45 58.54
N VAL A 317 -1.60 -15.27 59.40
CA VAL A 317 -2.32 -16.30 60.20
C VAL A 317 -2.54 -15.94 61.67
N LYS A 318 -1.79 -15.00 62.28
CA LYS A 318 -1.96 -14.59 63.69
C LYS A 318 -3.17 -13.66 63.88
N LYS A 319 -3.77 -13.66 65.07
CA LYS A 319 -4.78 -12.66 65.45
C LYS A 319 -4.14 -11.27 65.47
N ALA A 320 -4.83 -10.25 64.94
CA ALA A 320 -4.27 -8.90 64.79
C ALA A 320 -3.87 -8.24 66.12
N SER A 321 -4.42 -8.70 67.24
CA SER A 321 -4.10 -8.26 68.60
C SER A 321 -2.94 -9.04 69.26
N ASP A 322 -2.36 -10.05 68.60
CA ASP A 322 -1.35 -10.91 69.21
C ASP A 322 0.10 -10.52 68.87
N ASN A 323 0.88 -10.36 69.95
CA ASN A 323 2.32 -10.09 69.95
C ASN A 323 3.10 -11.16 70.75
N GLN A 324 2.48 -12.31 71.07
CA GLN A 324 3.08 -13.37 71.88
C GLN A 324 3.61 -14.52 71.01
N ILE A 325 2.95 -14.86 69.91
CA ILE A 325 3.41 -15.88 68.96
C ILE A 325 4.64 -15.39 68.17
N LYS A 326 5.68 -16.23 68.11
CA LYS A 326 6.92 -15.97 67.37
C LYS A 326 7.20 -17.08 66.38
N LEU A 327 7.89 -16.73 65.29
CA LEU A 327 8.32 -17.68 64.25
C LEU A 327 9.33 -18.73 64.77
N ASP A 328 10.04 -18.43 65.86
CA ASP A 328 10.98 -19.37 66.50
C ASP A 328 10.28 -20.49 67.27
N ASP A 329 9.06 -20.28 67.77
CA ASP A 329 8.28 -21.27 68.52
C ASP A 329 7.46 -22.23 67.62
N ILE A 330 7.35 -21.94 66.32
CA ILE A 330 6.41 -22.63 65.40
C ILE A 330 7.06 -23.06 64.09
N THR A 331 6.48 -24.08 63.46
CA THR A 331 6.75 -24.49 62.09
C THR A 331 5.52 -24.20 61.23
N ILE A 332 5.72 -23.49 60.13
CA ILE A 332 4.71 -23.14 59.13
C ILE A 332 5.00 -23.90 57.84
N THR A 333 4.09 -24.74 57.38
CA THR A 333 4.25 -25.54 56.16
C THR A 333 2.99 -25.56 55.30
N LEU A 334 3.17 -25.58 53.98
CA LEU A 334 2.09 -25.90 53.05
C LEU A 334 1.96 -27.42 52.90
N ILE A 335 0.71 -27.90 52.87
CA ILE A 335 0.36 -29.31 52.74
C ILE A 335 -0.77 -29.48 51.69
N ASP A 336 -1.14 -30.72 51.37
CA ASP A 336 -2.22 -31.06 50.41
C ASP A 336 -2.05 -30.36 49.04
N GLY A 337 -0.85 -30.44 48.47
CA GLY A 337 -0.52 -29.79 47.20
C GLY A 337 -0.72 -28.26 47.24
N ASN A 338 -0.28 -27.64 48.34
CA ASN A 338 -0.38 -26.20 48.64
C ASN A 338 -1.81 -25.64 48.84
N LYS A 339 -2.83 -26.50 49.03
CA LYS A 339 -4.22 -26.08 49.31
C LYS A 339 -4.49 -25.72 50.77
N LYS A 340 -3.63 -26.16 51.69
CA LYS A 340 -3.75 -25.98 53.14
C LYS A 340 -2.43 -25.47 53.73
N LEU A 341 -2.52 -24.65 54.77
CA LEU A 341 -1.37 -24.12 55.51
C LEU A 341 -1.45 -24.62 56.94
N LYS A 342 -0.45 -25.41 57.36
CA LYS A 342 -0.33 -25.95 58.71
C LYS A 342 0.60 -25.06 59.53
N VAL A 343 0.19 -24.75 60.75
CA VAL A 343 1.01 -24.08 61.76
C VAL A 343 1.03 -24.95 63.00
N ALA A 344 2.20 -25.51 63.33
CA ALA A 344 2.39 -26.41 64.47
C ALA A 344 3.41 -25.81 65.45
N ALA A 345 3.24 -26.05 66.75
CA ALA A 345 4.24 -25.67 67.74
C ALA A 345 5.47 -26.60 67.61
N LYS A 346 6.68 -26.05 67.71
CA LYS A 346 7.90 -26.86 67.72
C LYS A 346 7.95 -27.69 69.01
N THR A 347 8.52 -28.89 68.93
CA THR A 347 8.75 -29.76 70.09
C THR A 347 9.65 -29.14 71.17
N SER A 348 10.41 -28.10 70.81
CA SER A 348 11.23 -27.29 71.71
C SER A 348 10.51 -26.07 72.30
N SER A 349 9.28 -25.74 71.90
CA SER A 349 8.55 -24.60 72.48
C SER A 349 8.04 -24.96 73.87
N GLU A 350 8.45 -24.19 74.87
CA GLU A 350 8.02 -24.38 76.25
C GLU A 350 6.67 -23.71 76.56
N THR A 351 6.09 -22.98 75.61
CA THR A 351 4.95 -22.08 75.85
C THR A 351 3.75 -22.34 74.95
N LEU A 352 3.97 -22.86 73.73
CA LEU A 352 2.92 -23.15 72.75
C LEU A 352 2.70 -24.65 72.58
N GLY A 353 1.51 -25.04 72.14
CA GLY A 353 1.17 -26.45 71.92
C GLY A 353 0.07 -26.68 70.89
N GLY A 354 0.07 -27.88 70.32
CA GLY A 354 -0.86 -28.29 69.27
C GLY A 354 -0.54 -27.67 67.91
N GLU A 355 -1.56 -27.65 67.05
CA GLU A 355 -1.47 -27.22 65.66
C GLU A 355 -2.80 -26.62 65.16
N VAL A 356 -2.74 -25.85 64.07
CA VAL A 356 -3.90 -25.32 63.34
C VAL A 356 -3.64 -25.51 61.84
N GLU A 357 -4.61 -26.08 61.14
CA GLU A 357 -4.59 -26.18 59.67
C GLU A 357 -5.64 -25.26 59.05
N PHE A 358 -5.19 -24.32 58.23
CA PHE A 358 -6.07 -23.43 57.48
C PHE A 358 -6.61 -24.15 56.24
N SER A 359 -7.93 -24.27 56.16
CA SER A 359 -8.63 -25.09 55.15
C SER A 359 -8.70 -24.44 53.76
N LYS A 360 -8.42 -23.14 53.67
CA LYS A 360 -8.64 -22.29 52.47
C LYS A 360 -7.39 -21.47 52.15
N VAL A 361 -6.41 -22.07 51.50
CA VAL A 361 -5.25 -21.33 50.95
C VAL A 361 -5.45 -21.04 49.47
N SER A 362 -5.13 -19.81 49.05
CA SER A 362 -4.97 -19.44 47.65
C SER A 362 -3.62 -18.76 47.44
N ILE A 363 -2.93 -19.11 46.35
CA ILE A 363 -1.64 -18.51 45.98
C ILE A 363 -1.86 -17.53 44.83
N THR A 364 -1.49 -16.26 45.03
CA THR A 364 -1.48 -15.25 43.96
C THR A 364 -0.36 -15.54 42.96
N LYS A 365 -0.63 -15.29 41.68
CA LYS A 365 0.33 -15.53 40.59
C LYS A 365 0.80 -14.22 39.98
N SER A 366 2.10 -14.10 39.72
CA SER A 366 2.68 -12.92 39.07
C SER A 366 1.99 -12.56 37.75
N LEU A 367 1.72 -11.27 37.54
CA LEU A 367 1.22 -10.73 36.26
C LEU A 367 2.10 -11.09 35.05
N SER A 368 3.40 -11.32 35.21
CA SER A 368 4.29 -11.76 34.13
C SER A 368 3.92 -13.15 33.55
N ASN A 369 3.14 -13.95 34.29
CA ASN A 369 2.60 -15.21 33.77
C ASN A 369 1.49 -14.99 32.74
N TYR A 370 0.81 -13.84 32.80
CA TYR A 370 -0.39 -13.52 32.02
C TYR A 370 -0.16 -12.44 30.94
N LEU A 371 0.77 -11.53 31.17
CA LEU A 371 1.12 -10.44 30.26
C LEU A 371 2.29 -10.80 29.31
N LYS A 372 2.32 -10.18 28.13
CA LYS A 372 3.45 -10.27 27.18
C LYS A 372 4.74 -9.77 27.85
N ASP A 373 5.88 -10.10 27.26
CA ASP A 373 7.17 -9.63 27.77
C ASP A 373 7.23 -8.09 27.82
N LYS A 374 7.83 -7.53 28.87
CA LYS A 374 7.95 -6.09 29.13
C LYS A 374 8.58 -5.28 27.97
N ASP A 375 9.41 -5.93 27.16
CA ASP A 375 10.10 -5.33 26.02
C ASP A 375 9.31 -5.48 24.70
N THR A 376 8.07 -5.98 24.77
CA THR A 376 7.07 -5.90 23.70
C THR A 376 6.68 -4.44 23.44
N LYS A 377 6.64 -4.05 22.16
CA LYS A 377 6.13 -2.73 21.74
C LYS A 377 4.61 -2.68 21.89
N VAL A 378 4.10 -1.61 22.52
CA VAL A 378 2.67 -1.39 22.72
C VAL A 378 2.24 -0.15 21.93
N ILE A 379 1.30 -0.32 20.99
CA ILE A 379 0.77 0.75 20.15
C ILE A 379 -0.63 1.11 20.65
N LEU A 380 -0.78 2.30 21.22
CA LEU A 380 -2.06 2.81 21.77
C LEU A 380 -2.66 3.85 20.84
N THR A 381 -3.98 3.85 20.71
CA THR A 381 -4.70 4.94 20.06
C THR A 381 -4.69 6.21 20.91
N SER A 382 -4.96 7.38 20.31
CA SER A 382 -5.12 8.62 21.10
C SER A 382 -6.18 8.43 22.20
N GLN A 383 -7.30 7.75 21.90
CA GLN A 383 -8.42 7.52 22.82
C GLN A 383 -8.14 6.46 23.91
N GLU A 384 -7.18 5.56 23.69
CA GLU A 384 -6.63 4.67 24.72
C GLU A 384 -5.56 5.36 25.57
N SER A 385 -4.87 6.38 25.03
CA SER A 385 -3.89 7.14 25.81
C SER A 385 -4.53 8.08 26.84
N GLN A 386 -5.73 8.60 26.56
CA GLN A 386 -6.47 9.47 27.49
C GLN A 386 -7.21 8.69 28.58
N ASP A 387 -7.50 7.41 28.34
CA ASP A 387 -8.14 6.52 29.29
C ASP A 387 -7.64 5.09 29.03
N PRO A 388 -6.54 4.68 29.70
CA PRO A 388 -5.86 3.41 29.49
C PRO A 388 -6.49 2.23 30.25
N GLN A 389 -7.48 2.46 31.12
CA GLN A 389 -8.21 1.41 31.84
C GLN A 389 -9.30 0.81 30.94
N LYS A 390 -8.91 0.33 29.76
CA LYS A 390 -9.80 -0.26 28.74
C LYS A 390 -9.42 -1.70 28.41
N GLN A 391 -10.42 -2.51 28.07
CA GLN A 391 -10.23 -3.89 27.65
C GLN A 391 -9.33 -4.00 26.40
N SER A 392 -9.45 -3.09 25.43
CA SER A 392 -8.59 -3.07 24.24
C SER A 392 -7.11 -2.82 24.55
N VAL A 393 -6.82 -2.07 25.63
CA VAL A 393 -5.44 -1.88 26.12
C VAL A 393 -4.94 -3.15 26.78
N LEU A 394 -5.76 -3.80 27.62
CA LEU A 394 -5.44 -5.12 28.19
C LEU A 394 -5.19 -6.17 27.09
N ASP A 395 -6.01 -6.20 26.04
CA ASP A 395 -5.86 -7.13 24.91
C ASP A 395 -4.55 -6.92 24.12
N LYS A 396 -4.03 -5.68 24.11
CA LYS A 396 -2.71 -5.36 23.53
C LYS A 396 -1.54 -5.87 24.38
N VAL A 397 -1.71 -6.05 25.70
CA VAL A 397 -0.63 -6.46 26.63
C VAL A 397 -0.77 -7.88 27.19
N LYS A 398 -1.92 -8.53 27.15
CA LYS A 398 -2.11 -9.93 27.60
C LYS A 398 -1.55 -10.94 26.60
N LYS A 399 -1.16 -12.14 27.06
CA LYS A 399 -0.79 -13.26 26.16
C LYS A 399 -2.03 -13.67 25.36
N ALA A 400 -1.87 -13.95 24.06
CA ALA A 400 -2.99 -14.13 23.14
C ALA A 400 -3.92 -15.32 23.49
N SER A 401 -3.40 -16.32 24.20
CA SER A 401 -4.14 -17.48 24.70
C SER A 401 -4.76 -17.29 26.09
N ASP A 402 -4.56 -16.15 26.76
CA ASP A 402 -5.06 -15.96 28.12
C ASP A 402 -6.47 -15.38 28.20
N THR A 403 -7.25 -16.01 29.09
CA THR A 403 -8.64 -15.69 29.43
C THR A 403 -8.84 -15.48 30.95
N GLN A 404 -7.76 -15.52 31.73
CA GLN A 404 -7.81 -15.47 33.20
C GLN A 404 -7.61 -14.05 33.74
N ILE A 405 -6.77 -13.23 33.11
CA ILE A 405 -6.59 -11.83 33.48
C ILE A 405 -7.81 -10.98 33.07
N LYS A 406 -8.41 -10.31 34.04
CA LYS A 406 -9.53 -9.38 33.85
C LYS A 406 -9.14 -7.96 34.20
N LEU A 407 -9.78 -7.00 33.54
CA LEU A 407 -9.60 -5.57 33.80
C LEU A 407 -9.99 -5.17 35.24
N ASP A 408 -10.88 -5.93 35.88
CA ASP A 408 -11.30 -5.70 37.27
C ASP A 408 -10.26 -6.11 38.32
N ASP A 409 -9.31 -6.98 38.00
CA ASP A 409 -8.24 -7.42 38.92
C ASP A 409 -7.00 -6.51 38.88
N ILE A 410 -6.93 -5.58 37.93
CA ILE A 410 -5.73 -4.80 37.61
C ILE A 410 -5.99 -3.30 37.46
N THR A 411 -4.93 -2.51 37.61
CA THR A 411 -4.87 -1.09 37.26
C THR A 411 -3.88 -0.91 36.12
N ILE A 412 -4.33 -0.29 35.02
CA ILE A 412 -3.52 0.06 33.85
C ILE A 412 -3.33 1.58 33.82
N THR A 413 -2.08 2.03 33.79
CA THR A 413 -1.72 3.46 33.79
C THR A 413 -0.58 3.76 32.83
N LEU A 414 -0.58 4.95 32.24
CA LEU A 414 0.58 5.46 31.50
C LEU A 414 1.54 6.19 32.46
N THR A 415 2.83 5.94 32.30
CA THR A 415 3.92 6.51 33.10
C THR A 415 4.97 7.18 32.18
N ASP A 416 5.88 7.96 32.76
CA ASP A 416 6.96 8.68 32.05
C ASP A 416 6.48 9.50 30.83
N GLY A 417 5.48 10.36 31.03
CA GLY A 417 4.94 11.20 29.96
C GLY A 417 4.37 10.40 28.79
N ASN A 418 3.66 9.31 29.09
CA ASN A 418 3.05 8.36 28.15
C ASN A 418 4.01 7.50 27.32
N LYS A 419 5.31 7.45 27.67
CA LYS A 419 6.31 6.57 27.02
C LYS A 419 6.26 5.13 27.51
N LYS A 420 5.62 4.89 28.65
CA LYS A 420 5.55 3.59 29.33
C LYS A 420 4.13 3.26 29.77
N LEU A 421 3.79 1.98 29.81
CA LEU A 421 2.47 1.48 30.21
C LEU A 421 2.67 0.49 31.36
N LYS A 422 2.19 0.85 32.55
CA LYS A 422 2.26 0.05 33.77
C LYS A 422 0.94 -0.66 34.01
N VAL A 423 1.02 -1.99 34.15
CA VAL A 423 -0.08 -2.84 34.60
C VAL A 423 0.29 -3.39 35.98
N ALA A 424 -0.53 -3.11 36.99
CA ALA A 424 -0.32 -3.58 38.36
C ALA A 424 -1.55 -4.34 38.86
N ALA A 425 -1.37 -5.37 39.69
CA ALA A 425 -2.48 -6.03 40.35
C ALA A 425 -3.11 -5.08 41.38
N LYS A 426 -4.44 -5.09 41.53
CA LYS A 426 -5.09 -4.29 42.58
C LYS A 426 -4.71 -4.83 43.96
N THR A 427 -4.60 -3.94 44.94
CA THR A 427 -4.16 -4.23 46.32
C THR A 427 -5.04 -5.22 47.08
N ASN A 428 -6.21 -5.57 46.54
CA ASN A 428 -7.16 -6.54 47.06
C ASN A 428 -7.41 -7.72 46.09
N SER A 429 -6.60 -7.92 45.05
CA SER A 429 -6.73 -9.11 44.19
C SER A 429 -6.36 -10.37 44.96
N GLU A 430 -7.20 -11.39 44.86
CA GLU A 430 -6.97 -12.71 45.48
C GLU A 430 -6.25 -13.69 44.55
N ILE A 431 -5.95 -13.26 43.31
CA ILE A 431 -5.52 -14.12 42.20
C ILE A 431 -4.18 -13.64 41.60
N LEU A 432 -3.98 -12.32 41.52
CA LEU A 432 -2.84 -11.71 40.81
C LEU A 432 -1.93 -10.92 41.76
N GLU A 433 -0.64 -10.88 41.45
CA GLU A 433 0.36 -10.10 42.20
C GLU A 433 1.39 -9.42 41.28
N GLY A 434 2.07 -8.42 41.85
CA GLY A 434 3.15 -7.69 41.20
C GLY A 434 2.67 -6.66 40.17
N GLU A 435 3.61 -6.26 39.30
CA GLU A 435 3.41 -5.30 38.23
C GLU A 435 4.32 -5.60 37.03
N VAL A 436 3.91 -5.14 35.85
CA VAL A 436 4.69 -5.16 34.60
C VAL A 436 4.63 -3.78 33.98
N GLU A 437 5.79 -3.16 33.76
CA GLU A 437 5.92 -1.89 33.05
C GLU A 437 6.49 -2.15 31.64
N PHE A 438 5.70 -1.86 30.61
CA PHE A 438 6.11 -1.95 29.22
C PHE A 438 6.95 -0.74 28.84
N SER A 439 8.19 -0.99 28.39
CA SER A 439 9.23 0.02 28.16
C SER A 439 9.10 0.78 26.84
N LYS A 440 8.27 0.29 25.91
CA LYS A 440 8.18 0.73 24.51
C LYS A 440 6.73 1.05 24.12
N VAL A 441 6.18 2.14 24.64
CA VAL A 441 4.87 2.64 24.21
C VAL A 441 5.01 3.65 23.08
N SER A 442 4.13 3.54 22.10
CA SER A 442 3.95 4.52 21.02
C SER A 442 2.45 4.84 20.87
N ILE A 443 2.12 6.12 20.70
CA ILE A 443 0.72 6.57 20.50
C ILE A 443 0.53 6.96 19.03
N THR A 444 -0.48 6.38 18.37
CA THR A 444 -0.87 6.75 17.00
C THR A 444 -1.56 8.11 16.96
N LYS A 445 -1.29 8.89 15.90
CA LYS A 445 -1.86 10.23 15.70
C LYS A 445 -2.97 10.20 14.66
N ALA A 446 -4.11 10.82 14.95
CA ALA A 446 -5.25 10.86 14.02
C ALA A 446 -4.91 11.56 12.69
N LEU A 447 -5.34 10.99 11.56
CA LEU A 447 -5.06 11.51 10.21
C LEU A 447 -5.52 12.96 9.97
N SER A 448 -6.58 13.41 10.64
CA SER A 448 -7.05 14.81 10.63
C SER A 448 -6.02 15.82 11.16
N GLY A 449 -5.01 15.37 11.90
CA GLY A 449 -3.84 16.17 12.26
C GLY A 449 -3.01 16.60 11.04
N PHE A 450 -2.93 15.77 10.00
CA PHE A 450 -2.02 15.90 8.86
C PHE A 450 -2.73 16.27 7.55
N LEU A 451 -4.01 15.89 7.40
CA LEU A 451 -4.82 16.10 6.20
C LEU A 451 -5.65 17.40 6.27
N LYS A 452 -5.90 18.03 5.12
CA LYS A 452 -6.81 19.18 4.98
C LYS A 452 -8.21 18.81 5.47
N ASP A 453 -9.01 19.81 5.83
CA ASP A 453 -10.39 19.60 6.26
C ASP A 453 -11.21 18.84 5.21
N LYS A 454 -12.04 17.89 5.68
CA LYS A 454 -12.87 16.99 4.85
C LYS A 454 -13.76 17.70 3.80
N ASP A 455 -14.07 18.97 4.04
CA ASP A 455 -14.92 19.80 3.17
C ASP A 455 -14.11 20.63 2.14
N THR A 456 -12.79 20.42 2.08
CA THR A 456 -11.91 20.90 1.01
C THR A 456 -12.27 20.23 -0.30
N LYS A 457 -12.35 21.01 -1.39
CA LYS A 457 -12.52 20.49 -2.75
C LYS A 457 -11.21 19.86 -3.24
N ILE A 458 -11.28 18.63 -3.72
CA ILE A 458 -10.12 17.90 -4.28
C ILE A 458 -10.33 17.71 -5.77
N ILE A 459 -9.38 18.20 -6.58
CA ILE A 459 -9.41 18.11 -8.04
C ILE A 459 -8.39 17.06 -8.48
N LEU A 460 -8.84 15.97 -9.09
CA LEU A 460 -8.00 14.85 -9.55
C LEU A 460 -7.96 14.79 -11.07
N THR A 461 -6.82 14.39 -11.64
CA THR A 461 -6.73 14.10 -13.08
C THR A 461 -7.44 12.81 -13.45
N SER A 462 -7.71 12.59 -14.75
CA SER A 462 -8.23 11.29 -15.21
C SER A 462 -7.32 10.14 -14.72
N GLN A 463 -5.99 10.30 -14.79
CA GLN A 463 -5.04 9.27 -14.38
C GLN A 463 -4.97 9.09 -12.85
N GLU A 464 -5.04 10.17 -12.07
CA GLU A 464 -5.14 10.09 -10.60
C GLU A 464 -6.45 9.44 -10.14
N SER A 465 -7.53 9.54 -10.93
CA SER A 465 -8.80 8.87 -10.61
C SER A 465 -8.77 7.36 -10.84
N GLN A 466 -7.89 6.87 -11.72
CA GLN A 466 -7.68 5.43 -11.93
C GLN A 466 -6.64 4.86 -10.95
N GLU A 467 -5.64 5.67 -10.58
CA GLU A 467 -4.53 5.27 -9.69
C GLU A 467 -4.41 6.24 -8.50
N PRO A 468 -5.37 6.23 -7.54
CA PRO A 468 -5.44 7.20 -6.44
C PRO A 468 -4.34 7.04 -5.39
N GLN A 469 -3.70 5.87 -5.28
CA GLN A 469 -2.55 5.62 -4.40
C GLN A 469 -1.26 6.24 -4.99
N LYS A 470 -1.21 7.57 -5.11
CA LYS A 470 -0.08 8.33 -5.67
C LYS A 470 0.31 9.52 -4.81
N GLN A 471 1.59 9.88 -4.87
CA GLN A 471 2.13 11.02 -4.12
C GLN A 471 1.46 12.34 -4.51
N SER A 472 1.15 12.57 -5.80
CA SER A 472 0.44 13.78 -6.24
C SER A 472 -0.98 13.89 -5.67
N VAL A 473 -1.64 12.76 -5.40
CA VAL A 473 -2.95 12.72 -4.72
C VAL A 473 -2.78 13.01 -3.24
N LEU A 474 -1.76 12.43 -2.59
CA LEU A 474 -1.40 12.76 -1.20
C LEU A 474 -1.08 14.25 -1.02
N ASP A 475 -0.33 14.85 -1.95
CA ASP A 475 0.01 16.28 -1.93
C ASP A 475 -1.22 17.19 -2.10
N LYS A 476 -2.29 16.69 -2.75
CA LYS A 476 -3.58 17.38 -2.85
C LYS A 476 -4.42 17.30 -1.57
N VAL A 477 -4.26 16.28 -0.73
CA VAL A 477 -5.03 16.09 0.52
C VAL A 477 -4.27 16.46 1.80
N LYS A 478 -2.94 16.45 1.83
CA LYS A 478 -2.15 16.81 3.03
C LYS A 478 -2.11 18.32 3.28
N LYS A 479 -1.93 18.75 4.53
CA LYS A 479 -1.67 20.16 4.87
C LYS A 479 -0.35 20.59 4.23
N ALA A 480 -0.30 21.80 3.68
CA ALA A 480 0.87 22.26 2.90
C ALA A 480 2.18 22.34 3.72
N SER A 481 2.07 22.49 5.04
CA SER A 481 3.19 22.48 5.99
C SER A 481 3.60 21.07 6.46
N ASP A 482 2.91 20.00 6.04
CA ASP A 482 3.17 18.66 6.55
C ASP A 482 4.22 17.89 5.73
N THR A 483 5.18 17.35 6.45
CA THR A 483 6.30 16.52 5.96
C THR A 483 6.37 15.16 6.66
N GLN A 484 5.40 14.84 7.52
CA GLN A 484 5.40 13.64 8.36
C GLN A 484 4.55 12.51 7.77
N ILE A 485 3.42 12.83 7.13
CA ILE A 485 2.58 11.82 6.46
C ILE A 485 3.23 11.31 5.17
N LYS A 486 3.34 9.98 5.04
CA LYS A 486 3.89 9.31 3.84
C LYS A 486 2.83 8.42 3.20
N LEU A 487 2.96 8.23 1.88
CA LEU A 487 2.07 7.34 1.12
C LEU A 487 2.13 5.88 1.59
N ASP A 488 3.25 5.46 2.19
CA ASP A 488 3.42 4.10 2.72
C ASP A 488 2.69 3.82 4.02
N ASP A 489 2.28 4.85 4.77
CA ASP A 489 1.55 4.68 6.04
C ASP A 489 0.01 4.62 5.84
N ILE A 490 -0.48 4.91 4.64
CA ILE A 490 -1.89 5.15 4.33
C ILE A 490 -2.40 4.41 3.08
N THR A 491 -3.72 4.30 2.98
CA THR A 491 -4.45 3.86 1.79
C THR A 491 -5.34 5.00 1.30
N ILE A 492 -5.23 5.36 0.03
CA ILE A 492 -6.01 6.40 -0.66
C ILE A 492 -6.90 5.74 -1.71
N THR A 493 -8.22 5.86 -1.57
CA THR A 493 -9.20 5.26 -2.48
C THR A 493 -10.32 6.22 -2.86
N LEU A 494 -10.78 6.14 -4.10
CA LEU A 494 -12.04 6.77 -4.50
C LEU A 494 -13.22 5.86 -4.15
N ILE A 495 -14.30 6.48 -3.66
CA ILE A 495 -15.54 5.85 -3.21
C ILE A 495 -16.76 6.68 -3.69
N ASP A 496 -17.97 6.15 -3.50
CA ASP A 496 -19.24 6.80 -3.93
C ASP A 496 -19.24 7.19 -5.42
N GLY A 497 -18.87 6.25 -6.29
CA GLY A 497 -18.78 6.49 -7.74
C GLY A 497 -17.82 7.63 -8.10
N ASN A 498 -16.67 7.66 -7.44
CA ASN A 498 -15.60 8.67 -7.57
C ASN A 498 -15.96 10.10 -7.12
N LYS A 499 -17.05 10.30 -6.38
CA LYS A 499 -17.45 11.61 -5.82
C LYS A 499 -16.74 11.97 -4.51
N LYS A 500 -16.17 10.96 -3.84
CA LYS A 500 -15.51 11.09 -2.53
C LYS A 500 -14.15 10.39 -2.56
N LEU A 501 -13.18 10.97 -1.84
CA LEU A 501 -11.82 10.43 -1.71
C LEU A 501 -11.56 10.09 -0.25
N LYS A 502 -11.35 8.81 0.04
CA LYS A 502 -11.07 8.28 1.37
C LYS A 502 -9.56 8.15 1.55
N VAL A 503 -9.05 8.62 2.68
CA VAL A 503 -7.68 8.40 3.14
C VAL A 503 -7.75 7.72 4.49
N ALA A 504 -7.29 6.49 4.60
CA ALA A 504 -7.29 5.70 5.84
C ALA A 504 -5.86 5.31 6.23
N ALA A 505 -5.57 5.20 7.52
CA ALA A 505 -4.31 4.63 7.98
C ALA A 505 -4.26 3.13 7.62
N LYS A 506 -3.10 2.60 7.23
CA LYS A 506 -2.96 1.15 7.01
C LYS A 506 -3.18 0.41 8.33
N THR A 507 -3.78 -0.78 8.26
CA THR A 507 -4.18 -1.61 9.42
C THR A 507 -3.04 -1.93 10.39
N ASN A 508 -1.79 -1.87 9.92
CA ASN A 508 -0.57 -2.13 10.69
C ASN A 508 0.27 -0.85 10.90
N SER A 509 -0.29 0.35 10.75
CA SER A 509 0.43 1.60 11.02
C SER A 509 0.74 1.72 12.51
N GLU A 510 2.00 2.03 12.82
CA GLU A 510 2.46 2.28 14.19
C GLU A 510 2.39 3.76 14.59
N THR A 511 2.02 4.63 13.65
CA THR A 511 2.19 6.09 13.73
C THR A 511 0.89 6.87 13.47
N LEU A 512 -0.01 6.34 12.64
CA LEU A 512 -1.24 7.02 12.20
C LEU A 512 -2.49 6.19 12.52
N GLU A 513 -3.62 6.87 12.75
CA GLU A 513 -4.91 6.23 13.02
C GLU A 513 -6.09 6.94 12.35
N GLY A 514 -7.19 6.19 12.22
CA GLY A 514 -8.46 6.67 11.69
C GLY A 514 -8.47 6.84 10.18
N GLU A 515 -9.41 7.66 9.71
CA GLU A 515 -9.67 7.94 8.30
C GLU A 515 -10.27 9.34 8.11
N VAL A 516 -10.11 9.88 6.89
CA VAL A 516 -10.70 11.15 6.46
C VAL A 516 -11.32 10.93 5.07
N GLU A 517 -12.60 11.27 4.93
CA GLU A 517 -13.32 11.24 3.65
C GLU A 517 -13.57 12.66 3.14
N PHE A 518 -12.96 13.01 2.01
CA PHE A 518 -13.19 14.29 1.34
C PHE A 518 -14.53 14.26 0.61
N SER A 519 -15.43 15.16 1.00
CA SER A 519 -16.84 15.18 0.57
C SER A 519 -17.05 15.73 -0.85
N LYS A 520 -16.03 16.37 -1.43
CA LYS A 520 -16.10 17.16 -2.68
C LYS A 520 -14.95 16.82 -3.62
N VAL A 521 -15.06 15.70 -4.34
CA VAL A 521 -14.12 15.37 -5.43
C VAL A 521 -14.68 15.80 -6.77
N SER A 522 -13.83 16.38 -7.62
CA SER A 522 -14.08 16.60 -9.05
C SER A 522 -12.92 16.04 -9.88
N ILE A 523 -13.24 15.34 -10.97
CA ILE A 523 -12.24 14.77 -11.88
C ILE A 523 -12.20 15.62 -13.15
N THR A 524 -11.02 16.13 -13.51
CA THR A 524 -10.79 16.85 -14.77
C THR A 524 -10.86 15.90 -15.97
N LYS A 525 -11.34 16.40 -17.10
CA LYS A 525 -11.52 15.64 -18.34
C LYS A 525 -10.57 16.13 -19.42
N SER A 526 -9.90 15.19 -20.10
CA SER A 526 -9.02 15.51 -21.23
C SER A 526 -9.71 16.37 -22.30
N LEU A 527 -9.02 17.43 -22.76
CA LEU A 527 -9.46 18.28 -23.87
C LEU A 527 -9.75 17.52 -25.17
N SER A 528 -9.11 16.38 -25.42
CA SER A 528 -9.40 15.52 -26.58
C SER A 528 -10.83 14.94 -26.60
N ASN A 529 -11.52 14.94 -25.45
CA ASN A 529 -12.94 14.58 -25.38
C ASN A 529 -13.84 15.67 -26.01
N TYR A 530 -13.38 16.92 -26.04
CA TYR A 530 -14.15 18.10 -26.44
C TYR A 530 -13.72 18.71 -27.78
N LEU A 531 -12.45 18.56 -28.15
CA LEU A 531 -11.86 19.08 -29.38
C LEU A 531 -11.90 18.05 -30.53
N LYS A 532 -11.95 18.53 -31.78
CA LYS A 532 -11.78 17.71 -32.99
C LYS A 532 -10.41 17.01 -32.97
N ASP A 533 -10.25 16.00 -33.80
CA ASP A 533 -8.97 15.29 -33.92
C ASP A 533 -7.84 16.25 -34.30
N LYS A 534 -6.66 16.10 -33.68
CA LYS A 534 -5.45 16.91 -33.91
C LYS A 534 -5.04 17.01 -35.39
N ASP A 535 -5.38 16.02 -36.20
CA ASP A 535 -5.07 15.94 -37.62
C ASP A 535 -6.17 16.56 -38.51
N THR A 536 -7.18 17.19 -37.90
CA THR A 536 -8.14 18.09 -38.57
C THR A 536 -7.43 19.34 -39.07
N LYS A 537 -7.71 19.74 -40.33
CA LYS A 537 -7.23 21.01 -40.88
C LYS A 537 -7.96 22.19 -40.24
N VAL A 538 -7.22 23.22 -39.82
CA VAL A 538 -7.77 24.44 -39.23
C VAL A 538 -7.43 25.64 -40.12
N ILE A 539 -8.45 26.30 -40.65
CA ILE A 539 -8.31 27.48 -41.52
C ILE A 539 -8.60 28.73 -40.69
N LEU A 540 -7.60 29.58 -40.49
CA LEU A 540 -7.71 30.83 -39.73
C LEU A 540 -7.69 32.04 -40.64
N THR A 541 -8.48 33.04 -40.32
CA THR A 541 -8.36 34.38 -40.91
C THR A 541 -7.07 35.06 -40.45
N SER A 542 -6.63 36.05 -41.21
CA SER A 542 -5.52 36.93 -40.83
C SER A 542 -5.72 37.51 -39.42
N GLN A 543 -6.95 37.93 -39.08
CA GLN A 543 -7.30 38.54 -37.78
C GLN A 543 -7.40 37.54 -36.62
N GLU A 544 -7.72 36.27 -36.89
CA GLU A 544 -7.63 35.18 -35.91
C GLU A 544 -6.18 34.73 -35.68
N SER A 545 -5.30 34.90 -36.68
CA SER A 545 -3.88 34.55 -36.52
C SER A 545 -3.09 35.52 -35.64
N GLN A 546 -3.50 36.79 -35.57
CA GLN A 546 -2.88 37.80 -34.69
C GLN A 546 -3.41 37.72 -33.25
N ASP A 547 -4.62 37.20 -33.06
CA ASP A 547 -5.25 37.05 -31.75
C ASP A 547 -6.17 35.81 -31.78
N PRO A 548 -5.62 34.62 -31.44
CA PRO A 548 -6.30 33.33 -31.55
C PRO A 548 -7.19 32.98 -30.35
N GLN A 549 -7.23 33.78 -29.28
CA GLN A 549 -8.05 33.55 -28.09
C GLN A 549 -9.52 34.00 -28.34
N LYS A 550 -10.11 33.56 -29.45
CA LYS A 550 -11.45 33.98 -29.91
C LYS A 550 -12.42 32.81 -30.04
N GLN A 551 -13.71 33.13 -29.89
CA GLN A 551 -14.77 32.13 -29.98
C GLN A 551 -14.85 31.50 -31.37
N SER A 552 -14.62 32.28 -32.44
CA SER A 552 -14.57 31.75 -33.82
C SER A 552 -13.44 30.75 -34.04
N VAL A 553 -12.31 30.90 -33.33
CA VAL A 553 -11.20 29.94 -33.36
C VAL A 553 -11.57 28.69 -32.57
N LEU A 554 -12.16 28.84 -31.38
CA LEU A 554 -12.68 27.73 -30.59
C LEU A 554 -13.75 26.92 -31.37
N ASP A 555 -14.64 27.58 -32.09
CA ASP A 555 -15.69 26.95 -32.90
C ASP A 555 -15.11 26.16 -34.09
N LYS A 556 -13.94 26.56 -34.60
CA LYS A 556 -13.20 25.81 -35.62
C LYS A 556 -12.54 24.53 -35.07
N VAL A 557 -12.22 24.46 -33.77
CA VAL A 557 -11.53 23.31 -33.15
C VAL A 557 -12.38 22.45 -32.21
N LYS A 558 -13.52 22.92 -31.69
CA LYS A 558 -14.42 22.13 -30.84
C LYS A 558 -15.28 21.14 -31.65
N LYS A 559 -15.73 20.04 -31.03
CA LYS A 559 -16.71 19.13 -31.64
C LYS A 559 -18.04 19.87 -31.82
N ALA A 560 -18.70 19.68 -32.97
CA ALA A 560 -19.85 20.51 -33.36
C ALA A 560 -21.07 20.43 -32.42
N SER A 561 -21.19 19.34 -31.65
CA SER A 561 -22.22 19.13 -30.63
C SER A 561 -21.84 19.59 -29.23
N ASP A 562 -20.61 20.09 -28.99
CA ASP A 562 -20.18 20.46 -27.65
C ASP A 562 -20.53 21.90 -27.24
N THR A 563 -20.98 22.00 -26.00
CA THR A 563 -21.38 23.23 -25.29
C THR A 563 -20.69 23.39 -23.94
N GLN A 564 -19.76 22.49 -23.59
CA GLN A 564 -19.09 22.46 -22.28
C GLN A 564 -17.76 23.21 -22.29
N ILE A 565 -17.00 23.15 -23.40
CA ILE A 565 -15.73 23.88 -23.53
C ILE A 565 -15.94 25.39 -23.72
N LYS A 566 -15.21 26.20 -22.94
CA LYS A 566 -15.28 27.67 -22.94
C LYS A 566 -13.89 28.29 -22.97
N LEU A 567 -13.78 29.51 -23.50
CA LEU A 567 -12.55 30.33 -23.47
C LEU A 567 -12.04 30.64 -22.06
N ASP A 568 -12.92 30.58 -21.05
CA ASP A 568 -12.53 30.81 -19.66
C ASP A 568 -11.71 29.64 -19.07
N ASP A 569 -11.87 28.42 -19.59
CA ASP A 569 -11.15 27.23 -19.13
C ASP A 569 -9.87 26.91 -19.93
N ILE A 570 -9.66 27.55 -21.08
CA ILE A 570 -8.59 27.20 -22.04
C ILE A 570 -7.75 28.39 -22.52
N THR A 571 -6.51 28.10 -22.91
CA THR A 571 -5.64 29.01 -23.63
C THR A 571 -5.41 28.47 -25.05
N ILE A 572 -5.66 29.30 -26.06
CA ILE A 572 -5.48 29.02 -27.48
C ILE A 572 -4.30 29.86 -27.98
N THR A 573 -3.26 29.22 -28.52
CA THR A 573 -2.09 29.90 -29.09
C THR A 573 -1.65 29.28 -30.40
N LEU A 574 -1.04 30.09 -31.27
CA LEU A 574 -0.31 29.58 -32.43
C LEU A 574 1.13 29.20 -32.04
N THR A 575 1.61 28.08 -32.58
CA THR A 575 2.96 27.53 -32.36
C THR A 575 3.64 27.26 -33.71
N ASP A 576 4.95 26.97 -33.70
CA ASP A 576 5.77 26.67 -34.89
C ASP A 576 5.61 27.69 -36.04
N GLY A 577 5.80 28.99 -35.72
CA GLY A 577 5.70 30.06 -36.72
C GLY A 577 4.33 30.11 -37.41
N ASN A 578 3.26 29.93 -36.63
CA ASN A 578 1.86 29.92 -37.05
C ASN A 578 1.42 28.73 -37.92
N LYS A 579 2.21 27.65 -38.00
CA LYS A 579 1.85 26.39 -38.70
C LYS A 579 0.96 25.46 -37.87
N LYS A 580 0.89 25.69 -36.56
CA LYS A 580 0.19 24.85 -35.59
C LYS A 580 -0.65 25.68 -34.63
N LEU A 581 -1.75 25.10 -34.14
CA LEU A 581 -2.66 25.75 -33.19
C LEU A 581 -2.78 24.86 -31.95
N LYS A 582 -2.30 25.34 -30.82
CA LYS A 582 -2.33 24.66 -29.53
C LYS A 582 -3.51 25.16 -28.70
N VAL A 583 -4.31 24.24 -28.19
CA VAL A 583 -5.34 24.48 -27.18
C VAL A 583 -4.94 23.73 -25.92
N ALA A 584 -4.68 24.45 -24.83
CA ALA A 584 -4.32 23.87 -23.54
C ALA A 584 -5.34 24.27 -22.47
N ALA A 585 -5.58 23.39 -21.49
CA ALA A 585 -6.38 23.76 -20.32
C ALA A 585 -5.61 24.78 -19.47
N LYS A 586 -6.29 25.77 -18.90
CA LYS A 586 -5.64 26.71 -17.96
C LYS A 586 -5.25 25.97 -16.69
N THR A 587 -4.13 26.38 -16.09
CA THR A 587 -3.52 25.76 -14.90
C THR A 587 -4.43 25.71 -13.67
N ASN A 588 -5.53 26.45 -13.69
CA ASN A 588 -6.56 26.56 -12.66
C ASN A 588 -7.96 26.11 -13.13
N SER A 589 -8.12 25.45 -14.29
CA SER A 589 -9.41 24.85 -14.65
C SER A 589 -9.72 23.68 -13.72
N GLU A 590 -10.94 23.66 -13.19
CA GLU A 590 -11.44 22.57 -12.34
C GLU A 590 -12.13 21.45 -13.14
N ILE A 591 -12.21 21.61 -14.47
CA ILE A 591 -13.06 20.82 -15.37
C ILE A 591 -12.23 20.15 -16.48
N LEU A 592 -11.21 20.84 -17.01
CA LEU A 592 -10.46 20.40 -18.19
C LEU A 592 -8.97 20.16 -17.86
N GLU A 593 -8.36 19.23 -18.59
CA GLU A 593 -6.92 18.93 -18.49
C GLU A 593 -6.26 18.64 -19.84
N GLY A 594 -4.93 18.70 -19.84
CA GLY A 594 -4.09 18.40 -20.99
C GLY A 594 -4.07 19.50 -22.06
N GLU A 595 -3.70 19.09 -23.27
CA GLU A 595 -3.60 19.96 -24.44
C GLU A 595 -3.82 19.18 -25.74
N VAL A 596 -4.21 19.88 -26.79
CA VAL A 596 -4.31 19.38 -28.17
C VAL A 596 -3.62 20.38 -29.09
N GLU A 597 -2.60 19.92 -29.82
CA GLU A 597 -1.92 20.72 -30.85
C GLU A 597 -2.37 20.25 -32.24
N PHE A 598 -3.07 21.11 -32.96
CA PHE A 598 -3.51 20.87 -34.34
C PHE A 598 -2.33 21.05 -35.30
N SER A 599 -2.01 20.00 -36.05
CA SER A 599 -0.80 19.89 -36.87
C SER A 599 -0.90 20.58 -38.24
N LYS A 600 -2.11 20.95 -38.67
CA LYS A 600 -2.44 21.41 -40.03
C LYS A 600 -3.18 22.75 -40.00
N VAL A 601 -2.48 23.82 -39.62
CA VAL A 601 -3.02 25.19 -39.70
C VAL A 601 -2.67 25.81 -41.05
N SER A 602 -3.65 26.50 -41.64
CA SER A 602 -3.45 27.39 -42.78
C SER A 602 -4.10 28.73 -42.52
N ILE A 603 -3.37 29.82 -42.76
CA ILE A 603 -3.89 31.19 -42.63
C ILE A 603 -4.26 31.71 -44.02
N THR A 604 -5.50 32.17 -44.17
CA THR A 604 -5.95 32.85 -45.39
C THR A 604 -5.26 34.20 -45.55
N LYS A 605 -4.98 34.59 -46.79
CA LYS A 605 -4.39 35.89 -47.11
C LYS A 605 -5.46 36.80 -47.71
N ALA A 606 -5.52 38.05 -47.30
CA ALA A 606 -6.48 39.01 -47.84
C ALA A 606 -6.35 39.17 -49.37
N LEU A 607 -7.47 39.14 -50.09
CA LEU A 607 -7.55 39.20 -51.55
C LEU A 607 -6.83 40.44 -52.16
N SER A 608 -6.89 41.58 -51.46
CA SER A 608 -6.19 42.82 -51.81
C SER A 608 -4.65 42.70 -51.84
N GLY A 609 -4.09 41.63 -51.25
CA GLY A 609 -2.68 41.28 -51.38
C GLY A 609 -2.27 40.91 -52.82
N PHE A 610 -3.20 40.38 -53.62
CA PHE A 610 -2.95 39.78 -54.94
C PHE A 610 -3.46 40.61 -56.11
N LEU A 611 -4.47 41.45 -55.85
CA LEU A 611 -5.10 42.32 -56.84
C LEU A 611 -4.43 43.70 -56.90
N LYS A 612 -4.48 44.34 -58.08
CA LYS A 612 -4.14 45.75 -58.27
C LYS A 612 -5.00 46.63 -57.37
N ASP A 613 -4.56 47.86 -57.12
CA ASP A 613 -5.30 48.78 -56.24
C ASP A 613 -6.73 49.01 -56.76
N LYS A 614 -7.72 49.06 -55.86
CA LYS A 614 -9.14 49.29 -56.18
C LYS A 614 -9.41 50.52 -57.04
N ASP A 615 -8.54 51.53 -56.98
CA ASP A 615 -8.64 52.79 -57.71
C ASP A 615 -7.81 52.78 -59.01
N THR A 616 -7.29 51.61 -59.41
CA THR A 616 -6.74 51.34 -60.75
C THR A 616 -7.87 51.35 -61.79
N LYS A 617 -7.63 52.00 -62.94
CA LYS A 617 -8.56 51.96 -64.07
C LYS A 617 -8.51 50.58 -64.75
N ILE A 618 -9.65 49.90 -64.86
CA ILE A 618 -9.77 48.59 -65.51
C ILE A 618 -10.51 48.75 -66.83
N ILE A 619 -9.87 48.34 -67.93
CA ILE A 619 -10.44 48.42 -69.29
C ILE A 619 -10.88 47.03 -69.75
N LEU A 620 -12.18 46.83 -69.94
CA LEU A 620 -12.76 45.55 -70.36
C LEU A 620 -13.26 45.64 -71.81
N THR A 621 -13.05 44.57 -72.58
CA THR A 621 -13.69 44.41 -73.88
C THR A 621 -15.19 44.22 -73.75
N SER A 622 -15.95 44.45 -74.82
CA SER A 622 -17.38 44.15 -74.84
C SER A 622 -17.65 42.68 -74.49
N GLN A 623 -16.80 41.76 -74.96
CA GLN A 623 -16.88 40.32 -74.66
C GLN A 623 -16.53 39.95 -73.22
N GLU A 624 -15.68 40.72 -72.54
CA GLU A 624 -15.40 40.52 -71.11
C GLU A 624 -16.53 41.06 -70.22
N SER A 625 -17.16 42.17 -70.61
CA SER A 625 -18.28 42.72 -69.84
C SER A 625 -19.52 41.82 -69.81
N GLN A 626 -19.80 41.10 -70.90
CA GLN A 626 -20.91 40.12 -70.97
C GLN A 626 -20.60 38.80 -70.24
N GLY A 627 -19.38 38.63 -69.71
CA GLY A 627 -18.97 37.43 -68.99
C GLY A 627 -17.68 37.67 -68.21
N PRO A 628 -17.73 38.36 -67.05
CA PRO A 628 -16.54 38.82 -66.33
C PRO A 628 -15.76 37.70 -65.61
N GLN A 629 -16.35 36.51 -65.42
CA GLN A 629 -15.67 35.32 -64.89
C GLN A 629 -14.79 34.66 -65.98
N LYS A 630 -13.74 35.37 -66.41
CA LYS A 630 -12.78 34.92 -67.44
C LYS A 630 -11.34 35.18 -67.00
N GLN A 631 -10.42 34.33 -67.44
CA GLN A 631 -9.00 34.46 -67.10
C GLN A 631 -8.40 35.79 -67.58
N SER A 632 -8.78 36.31 -68.75
CA SER A 632 -8.31 37.61 -69.26
C SER A 632 -8.73 38.79 -68.37
N VAL A 633 -9.88 38.69 -67.69
CA VAL A 633 -10.33 39.68 -66.70
C VAL A 633 -9.51 39.58 -65.43
N LEU A 634 -9.24 38.35 -64.95
CA LEU A 634 -8.32 38.12 -63.83
C LEU A 634 -6.91 38.64 -64.11
N ASP A 635 -6.38 38.42 -65.32
CA ASP A 635 -5.06 38.89 -65.73
C ASP A 635 -4.95 40.43 -65.77
N LYS A 636 -6.04 41.12 -66.11
CA LYS A 636 -6.10 42.60 -66.05
C LYS A 636 -6.05 43.13 -64.62
N ILE A 637 -6.65 42.44 -63.65
CA ILE A 637 -6.86 42.92 -62.28
C ILE A 637 -5.90 42.35 -61.22
N LYS A 638 -5.22 41.22 -61.48
CA LYS A 638 -4.14 40.72 -60.63
C LYS A 638 -2.88 41.60 -60.77
N LYS A 639 -1.99 41.58 -59.77
CA LYS A 639 -0.65 42.17 -59.88
C LYS A 639 0.17 41.38 -60.90
N ASP A 640 0.98 42.06 -61.71
CA ASP A 640 1.55 41.48 -62.93
C ASP A 640 2.55 40.32 -62.70
N ALA A 641 3.07 40.18 -61.48
CA ALA A 641 3.93 39.09 -61.05
C ALA A 641 3.20 37.95 -60.30
N ASP A 642 1.86 38.03 -60.12
CA ASP A 642 1.13 37.05 -59.30
C ASP A 642 0.65 35.81 -60.08
N THR A 643 0.94 34.65 -59.48
CA THR A 643 0.58 33.30 -59.95
C THR A 643 -0.17 32.49 -58.90
N GLN A 644 -0.51 33.08 -57.75
CA GLN A 644 -1.15 32.41 -56.62
C GLN A 644 -2.68 32.53 -56.68
N ILE A 645 -3.22 33.65 -57.16
CA ILE A 645 -4.68 33.82 -57.34
C ILE A 645 -5.20 33.04 -58.55
N LYS A 646 -6.30 32.29 -58.37
CA LYS A 646 -6.96 31.50 -59.41
C LYS A 646 -8.42 31.86 -59.56
N LEU A 647 -8.97 31.64 -60.77
CA LEU A 647 -10.39 31.86 -61.08
C LEU A 647 -11.33 30.93 -60.27
N ASP A 648 -10.82 29.80 -59.77
CA ASP A 648 -11.56 28.87 -58.92
C ASP A 648 -11.74 29.38 -57.48
N ASP A 649 -10.80 30.16 -56.95
CA ASP A 649 -10.88 30.73 -55.60
C ASP A 649 -11.81 31.95 -55.52
N ILE A 650 -12.18 32.57 -56.65
CA ILE A 650 -12.89 33.86 -56.69
C ILE A 650 -14.13 33.87 -57.62
N THR A 651 -15.04 34.79 -57.34
CA THR A 651 -16.17 35.17 -58.21
C THR A 651 -15.99 36.63 -58.62
N ILE A 652 -15.93 36.88 -59.94
CA ILE A 652 -15.78 38.20 -60.56
C ILE A 652 -17.13 38.61 -61.17
N THR A 653 -17.63 39.77 -60.80
CA THR A 653 -18.93 40.31 -61.25
C THR A 653 -18.82 41.79 -61.59
N LEU A 654 -19.62 42.26 -62.55
CA LEU A 654 -19.81 43.70 -62.77
C LEU A 654 -20.97 44.21 -61.91
N THR A 655 -20.79 45.37 -61.30
CA THR A 655 -21.76 46.07 -60.44
C THR A 655 -21.98 47.52 -60.93
N ASP A 656 -22.98 48.21 -60.40
CA ASP A 656 -23.33 49.62 -60.73
C ASP A 656 -23.39 49.90 -62.25
N GLY A 657 -24.26 49.17 -62.96
CA GLY A 657 -24.46 49.37 -64.39
C GLY A 657 -23.17 49.21 -65.23
N ASN A 658 -22.33 48.26 -64.85
CA ASN A 658 -21.03 47.94 -65.44
C ASN A 658 -19.91 48.99 -65.21
N LYS A 659 -20.08 49.95 -64.29
CA LYS A 659 -19.05 50.93 -63.93
C LYS A 659 -18.02 50.40 -62.92
N LYS A 660 -18.33 49.29 -62.27
CA LYS A 660 -17.54 48.69 -61.17
C LYS A 660 -17.36 47.20 -61.40
N LEU A 661 -16.22 46.65 -60.93
CA LEU A 661 -15.92 45.22 -60.98
C LEU A 661 -15.66 44.72 -59.56
N LYS A 662 -16.55 43.88 -59.05
CA LYS A 662 -16.47 43.28 -57.72
C LYS A 662 -15.95 41.85 -57.79
N VAL A 663 -14.84 41.61 -57.08
CA VAL A 663 -14.21 40.31 -56.89
C VAL A 663 -14.44 39.85 -55.45
N VAL A 664 -14.99 38.67 -55.26
CA VAL A 664 -15.28 38.08 -53.94
C VAL A 664 -14.61 36.72 -53.86
N VAL A 665 -13.94 36.40 -52.75
CA VAL A 665 -13.43 35.05 -52.51
C VAL A 665 -14.59 34.07 -52.29
N LYS A 666 -14.55 32.90 -52.94
CA LYS A 666 -15.56 31.85 -52.74
C LYS A 666 -15.42 31.23 -51.35
N THR A 667 -16.54 30.86 -50.73
CA THR A 667 -16.57 30.18 -49.42
C THR A 667 -15.86 28.82 -49.39
N SER A 668 -15.47 28.28 -50.56
CA SER A 668 -14.67 27.08 -50.73
C SER A 668 -13.16 27.32 -50.83
N SER A 669 -12.68 28.56 -50.86
CA SER A 669 -11.24 28.85 -50.88
C SER A 669 -10.63 28.63 -49.49
N GLU A 670 -9.49 27.94 -49.45
CA GLU A 670 -8.75 27.66 -48.22
C GLU A 670 -7.54 28.60 -48.02
N THR A 671 -7.29 29.49 -48.98
CA THR A 671 -6.04 30.24 -49.13
C THR A 671 -6.25 31.76 -49.14
N LEU A 672 -7.42 32.24 -49.52
CA LEU A 672 -7.77 33.65 -49.65
C LEU A 672 -8.95 34.03 -48.73
N GLU A 673 -9.09 35.33 -48.44
CA GLU A 673 -10.27 35.87 -47.77
C GLU A 673 -10.65 37.28 -48.27
N GLY A 674 -11.92 37.66 -48.11
CA GLY A 674 -12.44 39.00 -48.35
C GLY A 674 -12.94 39.28 -49.77
N GLU A 675 -13.08 40.57 -50.09
CA GLU A 675 -13.53 41.08 -51.38
C GLU A 675 -12.80 42.37 -51.77
N VAL A 676 -12.79 42.70 -53.07
CA VAL A 676 -12.25 43.93 -53.64
C VAL A 676 -13.22 44.42 -54.72
N GLU A 677 -13.63 45.69 -54.66
CA GLU A 677 -14.43 46.35 -55.69
C GLU A 677 -13.59 47.43 -56.39
N PHE A 678 -13.35 47.26 -57.69
CA PHE A 678 -12.69 48.27 -58.51
C PHE A 678 -13.66 49.39 -58.87
N SER A 679 -13.30 50.62 -58.56
CA SER A 679 -14.15 51.81 -58.65
C SER A 679 -14.23 52.43 -60.05
N LYS A 680 -13.30 52.07 -60.95
CA LYS A 680 -13.08 52.71 -62.26
C LYS A 680 -13.02 51.68 -63.39
N VAL A 681 -14.17 51.11 -63.76
CA VAL A 681 -14.28 50.25 -64.96
C VAL A 681 -14.73 51.07 -66.16
N SER A 682 -14.07 50.88 -67.29
CA SER A 682 -14.49 51.37 -68.61
C SER A 682 -14.56 50.21 -69.60
N ILE A 683 -15.60 50.19 -70.43
CA ILE A 683 -15.79 49.17 -71.46
C ILE A 683 -15.48 49.77 -72.82
N THR A 684 -14.59 49.14 -73.59
CA THR A 684 -14.30 49.51 -74.98
C THR A 684 -15.49 49.21 -75.88
N LYS A 685 -15.81 50.12 -76.79
CA LYS A 685 -16.93 50.01 -77.73
C LYS A 685 -16.39 49.56 -79.10
N ALA A 686 -17.05 48.60 -79.75
CA ALA A 686 -16.63 48.11 -81.05
C ALA A 686 -16.64 49.21 -82.13
N LEU A 687 -15.53 49.37 -82.86
CA LEU A 687 -15.34 50.41 -83.88
C LEU A 687 -16.44 50.43 -84.97
N SER A 688 -16.97 49.25 -85.32
CA SER A 688 -18.08 49.07 -86.27
C SER A 688 -19.39 49.73 -85.84
N GLY A 689 -19.58 50.02 -84.54
CA GLY A 689 -20.72 50.80 -84.08
C GLY A 689 -20.73 52.23 -84.65
N PHE A 690 -19.56 52.85 -84.76
CA PHE A 690 -19.38 54.26 -85.07
C PHE A 690 -19.03 54.54 -86.54
N LEU A 691 -18.43 53.57 -87.23
CA LEU A 691 -18.15 53.67 -88.67
C LEU A 691 -19.39 53.28 -89.50
N LYS A 692 -19.52 53.86 -90.70
CA LYS A 692 -20.49 53.45 -91.73
C LYS A 692 -20.30 51.97 -92.07
N ASP A 693 -21.35 51.35 -92.58
CA ASP A 693 -21.32 49.91 -92.85
C ASP A 693 -20.32 49.61 -93.97
N LYS A 694 -19.55 48.52 -93.81
CA LYS A 694 -18.36 48.16 -94.63
C LYS A 694 -18.57 48.13 -96.15
N ASP A 695 -19.81 47.96 -96.61
CA ASP A 695 -20.16 47.85 -98.03
C ASP A 695 -20.52 49.23 -98.65
N THR A 696 -20.56 50.28 -97.82
CA THR A 696 -20.79 51.68 -98.22
C THR A 696 -19.72 52.15 -99.20
N LYS A 697 -20.15 52.78 -100.30
CA LYS A 697 -19.25 53.36 -101.30
C LYS A 697 -18.54 54.59 -100.76
N ILE A 698 -17.22 54.52 -100.64
CA ILE A 698 -16.36 55.63 -100.18
C ILE A 698 -15.70 56.30 -101.41
N ILE A 699 -15.78 57.63 -101.50
CA ILE A 699 -15.18 58.40 -102.60
C ILE A 699 -14.03 59.26 -102.07
N LEU A 700 -12.82 58.92 -102.50
CA LEU A 700 -11.60 59.65 -102.17
C LEU A 700 -11.14 60.51 -103.35
N THR A 701 -10.55 61.66 -103.04
CA THR A 701 -9.74 62.41 -104.00
C THR A 701 -8.36 61.76 -104.13
N SER A 702 -7.65 62.02 -105.23
CA SER A 702 -6.24 61.59 -105.39
C SER A 702 -5.38 61.99 -104.18
N GLN A 703 -5.54 63.22 -103.66
CA GLN A 703 -4.82 63.74 -102.49
C GLN A 703 -5.14 63.04 -101.16
N GLU A 704 -6.32 62.41 -101.04
CA GLU A 704 -6.66 61.57 -99.88
C GLU A 704 -6.11 60.15 -100.06
N SER A 705 -6.08 59.62 -101.29
CA SER A 705 -5.51 58.29 -101.55
C SER A 705 -3.99 58.21 -101.31
N GLN A 706 -3.26 59.31 -101.55
CA GLN A 706 -1.82 59.41 -101.25
C GLN A 706 -1.53 59.65 -99.75
N GLY A 707 -2.54 59.70 -98.89
CA GLY A 707 -2.37 59.90 -97.45
C GLY A 707 -3.68 59.68 -96.69
N PRO A 708 -4.10 58.41 -96.47
CA PRO A 708 -5.42 58.08 -95.93
C PRO A 708 -5.61 58.42 -94.44
N GLN A 709 -4.53 58.61 -93.67
CA GLN A 709 -4.57 59.07 -92.28
C GLN A 709 -4.84 60.59 -92.21
N LYS A 710 -6.02 61.02 -92.68
CA LYS A 710 -6.47 62.43 -92.68
C LYS A 710 -7.88 62.55 -92.13
N GLN A 711 -8.18 63.66 -91.46
CA GLN A 711 -9.51 63.90 -90.89
C GLN A 711 -10.63 63.87 -91.96
N SER A 712 -10.39 64.39 -93.17
CA SER A 712 -11.38 64.34 -94.26
C SER A 712 -11.72 62.91 -94.72
N VAL A 713 -10.81 61.95 -94.52
CA VAL A 713 -11.06 60.53 -94.80
C VAL A 713 -11.90 59.92 -93.68
N LEU A 714 -11.56 60.19 -92.41
CA LEU A 714 -12.36 59.81 -91.25
C LEU A 714 -13.79 60.36 -91.33
N ASP A 715 -13.95 61.62 -91.74
CA ASP A 715 -15.25 62.28 -91.87
C ASP A 715 -16.15 61.64 -92.94
N LYS A 716 -15.57 61.00 -93.97
CA LYS A 716 -16.32 60.25 -94.98
C LYS A 716 -16.82 58.90 -94.47
N ILE A 717 -16.08 58.25 -93.58
CA ILE A 717 -16.33 56.87 -93.12
C ILE A 717 -17.03 56.76 -91.76
N LYS A 718 -17.02 57.80 -90.92
CA LYS A 718 -17.81 57.83 -89.69
C LYS A 718 -19.31 57.89 -90.01
N LYS A 719 -20.15 57.31 -89.14
CA LYS A 719 -21.60 57.56 -89.15
C LYS A 719 -21.86 59.03 -88.83
N ASP A 720 -22.89 59.58 -89.46
CA ASP A 720 -23.12 61.02 -89.41
C ASP A 720 -23.52 61.46 -87.98
N ALA A 721 -23.06 62.65 -87.58
CA ALA A 721 -23.15 63.24 -86.24
C ALA A 721 -22.34 62.57 -85.09
N ASP A 722 -21.62 61.45 -85.26
CA ASP A 722 -20.78 60.94 -84.16
C ASP A 722 -19.44 61.68 -84.02
N THR A 723 -19.09 61.99 -82.77
CA THR A 723 -17.90 62.77 -82.35
C THR A 723 -16.93 61.95 -81.48
N GLN A 724 -17.22 60.67 -81.20
CA GLN A 724 -16.43 59.84 -80.28
C GLN A 724 -15.20 59.18 -80.92
N ILE A 725 -15.15 58.96 -82.24
CA ILE A 725 -13.92 58.49 -82.91
C ILE A 725 -12.97 59.67 -83.12
N LYS A 726 -11.70 59.51 -82.73
CA LYS A 726 -10.60 60.42 -83.08
C LYS A 726 -9.57 59.71 -83.94
N LEU A 727 -8.87 60.47 -84.79
CA LEU A 727 -7.76 59.98 -85.61
C LEU A 727 -6.54 59.50 -84.75
N ASP A 728 -6.51 59.88 -83.48
CA ASP A 728 -5.54 59.40 -82.50
C ASP A 728 -5.83 57.96 -82.02
N ASP A 729 -7.09 57.53 -82.00
CA ASP A 729 -7.49 56.18 -81.59
C ASP A 729 -7.38 55.14 -82.71
N ILE A 730 -7.28 55.55 -83.98
CA ILE A 730 -7.35 54.64 -85.15
C ILE A 730 -6.22 54.86 -86.18
N THR A 731 -5.89 53.79 -86.90
CA THR A 731 -5.02 53.81 -88.08
C THR A 731 -5.85 53.46 -89.32
N ILE A 732 -5.82 54.32 -90.33
CA ILE A 732 -6.53 54.22 -91.60
C ILE A 732 -5.51 53.95 -92.70
N THR A 733 -5.64 52.83 -93.41
CA THR A 733 -4.79 52.46 -94.55
C THR A 733 -5.63 52.08 -95.76
N LEU A 734 -5.08 52.30 -96.97
CA LEU A 734 -5.62 51.71 -98.19
C LEU A 734 -5.01 50.32 -98.39
N THR A 735 -5.85 49.36 -98.78
CA THR A 735 -5.48 47.97 -99.07
C THR A 735 -5.98 47.59 -100.48
N ASP A 736 -5.54 46.42 -100.99
CA ASP A 736 -5.97 45.86 -102.30
C ASP A 736 -5.92 46.86 -103.47
N GLY A 737 -4.73 47.42 -103.73
CA GLY A 737 -4.51 48.35 -104.84
C GLY A 737 -5.37 49.62 -104.77
N ASN A 738 -5.63 50.13 -103.56
CA ASN A 738 -6.48 51.28 -103.23
C ASN A 738 -7.99 51.08 -103.45
N LYS A 739 -8.46 49.84 -103.66
CA LYS A 739 -9.90 49.50 -103.76
C LYS A 739 -10.59 49.35 -102.41
N LYS A 740 -9.81 49.17 -101.35
CA LYS A 740 -10.27 48.92 -99.99
C LYS A 740 -9.66 49.93 -99.01
N LEU A 741 -10.39 50.27 -97.95
CA LEU A 741 -9.91 51.13 -96.86
C LEU A 741 -10.07 50.39 -95.54
N LYS A 742 -8.96 49.99 -94.93
CA LYS A 742 -8.92 49.30 -93.64
C LYS A 742 -8.70 50.30 -92.51
N VAL A 743 -9.47 50.15 -91.44
CA VAL A 743 -9.40 50.95 -90.22
C VAL A 743 -9.20 50.01 -89.04
N VAL A 744 -8.15 50.25 -88.26
CA VAL A 744 -7.77 49.43 -87.10
C VAL A 744 -7.65 50.33 -85.88
N VAL A 745 -8.24 49.95 -84.75
CA VAL A 745 -8.03 50.65 -83.48
C VAL A 745 -6.58 50.46 -83.02
N LYS A 746 -5.91 51.53 -82.60
CA LYS A 746 -4.55 51.45 -82.06
C LYS A 746 -4.56 50.78 -80.69
N THR A 747 -3.52 50.02 -80.38
CA THR A 747 -3.34 49.34 -79.08
C THR A 747 -3.28 50.28 -77.87
N SER A 748 -3.18 51.59 -78.10
CA SER A 748 -3.24 52.65 -77.09
C SER A 748 -4.63 53.25 -76.86
N SER A 749 -5.67 52.86 -77.60
CA SER A 749 -7.03 53.37 -77.37
C SER A 749 -7.65 52.73 -76.13
N GLU A 750 -8.22 53.57 -75.27
CA GLU A 750 -8.93 53.14 -74.05
C GLU A 750 -10.46 53.07 -74.25
N THR A 751 -10.97 53.44 -75.43
CA THR A 751 -12.39 53.71 -75.69
C THR A 751 -12.98 52.86 -76.81
N LEU A 752 -12.17 52.43 -77.77
CA LEU A 752 -12.58 51.66 -78.95
C LEU A 752 -11.92 50.27 -78.99
N GLU A 753 -12.49 49.35 -79.76
CA GLU A 753 -11.87 48.06 -80.07
C GLU A 753 -12.20 47.55 -81.48
N GLY A 754 -11.29 46.72 -82.04
CA GLY A 754 -11.49 45.99 -83.30
C GLY A 754 -10.98 46.68 -84.57
N GLU A 755 -11.47 46.21 -85.72
CA GLU A 755 -11.15 46.72 -87.05
C GLU A 755 -12.38 46.68 -87.98
N VAL A 756 -12.35 47.49 -89.04
CA VAL A 756 -13.37 47.55 -90.11
C VAL A 756 -12.64 47.74 -91.44
N GLU A 757 -12.99 46.94 -92.47
CA GLU A 757 -12.47 47.11 -93.83
C GLU A 757 -13.61 47.45 -94.80
N PHE A 758 -13.58 48.66 -95.34
CA PHE A 758 -14.49 49.10 -96.40
C PHE A 758 -14.06 48.49 -97.73
N SER A 759 -14.99 47.81 -98.41
CA SER A 759 -14.70 47.03 -99.63
C SER A 759 -15.03 47.74 -100.95
N ASN A 760 -15.42 49.02 -100.91
CA ASN A 760 -16.00 49.76 -102.03
C ASN A 760 -15.42 51.19 -102.11
N VAL A 761 -14.12 51.31 -102.37
CA VAL A 761 -13.41 52.61 -102.45
C VAL A 761 -13.16 53.00 -103.90
N ASN A 762 -13.64 54.18 -104.30
CA ASN A 762 -13.35 54.80 -105.58
C ASN A 762 -12.48 56.05 -105.41
N ILE A 763 -11.51 56.23 -106.32
CA ILE A 763 -10.73 57.46 -106.46
C ILE A 763 -11.30 58.27 -107.63
N MET A 764 -11.51 59.58 -107.42
CA MET A 764 -11.98 60.51 -108.45
C MET A 764 -10.83 61.32 -109.07
N PHE A 765 -10.82 61.39 -110.40
CA PHE A 765 -9.88 62.14 -111.23
C PHE A 765 -10.66 63.18 -112.05
N ASN A 766 -10.18 64.43 -112.11
CA ASN A 766 -11.02 65.56 -112.56
C ASN A 766 -10.74 66.06 -113.99
N ASN A 767 -9.60 65.73 -114.61
CA ASN A 767 -9.16 66.32 -115.89
C ASN A 767 -8.90 65.25 -116.97
N CYS A 768 -9.14 65.60 -118.24
CA CYS A 768 -8.74 64.79 -119.40
C CYS A 768 -7.36 65.21 -119.94
N LEU A 769 -6.69 64.30 -120.64
CA LEU A 769 -5.37 64.53 -121.25
C LEU A 769 -5.49 65.30 -122.57
N GLU A 770 -6.59 65.12 -123.29
CA GLU A 770 -6.76 65.66 -124.64
C GLU A 770 -6.98 67.18 -124.68
N ASP A 771 -7.60 67.73 -123.63
CA ASP A 771 -7.77 69.18 -123.42
C ASP A 771 -6.44 69.92 -123.20
N ILE A 772 -5.34 69.18 -122.97
CA ILE A 772 -4.00 69.73 -122.67
C ILE A 772 -3.14 69.90 -123.94
N PHE A 773 -3.51 69.27 -125.06
CA PHE A 773 -2.74 69.29 -126.30
C PHE A 773 -3.45 70.06 -127.43
N SER A 774 -2.93 71.23 -127.78
CA SER A 774 -3.38 71.96 -128.98
C SER A 774 -2.99 71.24 -130.28
N SER A 775 -3.65 71.58 -131.40
CA SER A 775 -3.38 71.01 -132.73
C SER A 775 -1.89 71.00 -133.09
N ASP A 776 -1.24 72.15 -132.91
CA ASP A 776 0.11 72.41 -133.39
C ASP A 776 1.18 71.75 -132.48
N GLN A 777 0.78 71.36 -131.27
CA GLN A 777 1.57 70.56 -130.34
C GLN A 777 1.52 69.06 -130.65
N ARG A 778 0.50 68.59 -131.38
CA ARG A 778 0.35 67.17 -131.76
C ARG A 778 1.33 66.76 -132.88
N ASN A 779 1.66 67.66 -133.81
CA ASN A 779 2.73 67.41 -134.78
C ASN A 779 4.12 67.58 -134.12
N LEU A 780 5.00 66.59 -134.22
CA LEU A 780 6.34 66.58 -133.60
C LEU A 780 7.47 66.96 -134.56
N GLY A 781 7.23 67.03 -135.87
CA GLY A 781 8.23 67.34 -136.90
C GLY A 781 9.09 66.14 -137.34
N GLU A 782 10.25 66.42 -137.92
CA GLU A 782 11.21 65.40 -138.38
C GLU A 782 11.93 64.75 -137.18
N LEU A 783 11.96 63.41 -137.17
CA LEU A 783 12.57 62.61 -136.11
C LEU A 783 13.68 61.72 -136.66
N ASN A 784 14.65 61.37 -135.80
CA ASN A 784 15.81 60.56 -136.20
C ASN A 784 15.53 59.05 -136.18
N GLU A 785 14.54 58.59 -135.40
CA GLU A 785 14.16 57.18 -135.26
C GLU A 785 12.67 57.04 -134.90
N ARG A 786 12.01 55.99 -135.38
CA ARG A 786 10.60 55.71 -135.08
C ARG A 786 10.48 54.97 -133.75
N SER A 787 10.70 55.69 -132.65
CA SER A 787 10.69 55.11 -131.30
C SER A 787 9.87 55.93 -130.30
N PRO A 788 9.27 55.31 -129.26
CA PRO A 788 8.64 56.03 -128.16
C PRO A 788 9.63 56.92 -127.37
N LYS A 789 10.94 56.64 -127.48
CA LYS A 789 12.01 57.42 -126.85
C LYS A 789 12.28 58.72 -127.61
N ALA A 790 12.26 58.69 -128.95
CA ALA A 790 12.33 59.89 -129.78
C ALA A 790 11.09 60.77 -129.60
N ILE A 791 9.89 60.18 -129.58
CA ILE A 791 8.64 60.90 -129.29
C ILE A 791 8.67 61.55 -127.91
N ARG A 792 9.06 60.82 -126.85
CA ARG A 792 9.19 61.38 -125.49
C ARG A 792 10.19 62.54 -125.44
N LYS A 793 11.30 62.45 -126.18
CA LYS A 793 12.29 63.54 -126.31
C LYS A 793 11.72 64.75 -127.04
N ALA A 794 10.94 64.55 -128.11
CA ALA A 794 10.26 65.62 -128.83
C ALA A 794 9.20 66.33 -127.96
N LEU A 795 8.41 65.58 -127.18
CA LEU A 795 7.44 66.12 -126.22
C LEU A 795 8.11 66.94 -125.11
N LEU A 796 9.22 66.43 -124.54
CA LEU A 796 10.02 67.18 -123.56
C LEU A 796 10.63 68.46 -124.15
N ASN A 797 11.04 68.45 -125.43
CA ASN A 797 11.53 69.62 -126.14
C ASN A 797 10.43 70.64 -126.47
N LYS A 798 9.21 70.18 -126.80
CA LYS A 798 8.06 71.07 -127.12
C LYS A 798 7.44 71.77 -125.90
N ASN A 799 7.74 71.31 -124.67
CA ASN A 799 7.35 71.95 -123.41
C ASN A 799 5.84 72.29 -123.34
N ILE A 800 5.01 71.24 -123.41
CA ILE A 800 3.54 71.32 -123.44
C ILE A 800 2.98 72.02 -122.18
N PRO A 801 2.28 73.17 -122.31
CA PRO A 801 1.62 73.81 -121.19
C PRO A 801 0.59 72.88 -120.53
N GLY A 802 0.54 72.84 -119.20
CA GLY A 802 -0.38 71.98 -118.45
C GLY A 802 0.14 70.57 -118.12
N LEU A 803 1.29 70.15 -118.67
CA LEU A 803 2.00 68.93 -118.22
C LEU A 803 3.30 69.27 -117.50
N THR A 804 3.54 68.64 -116.35
CA THR A 804 4.85 68.72 -115.69
C THR A 804 5.88 67.82 -116.37
N LYS A 805 7.18 68.14 -116.21
CA LYS A 805 8.28 67.31 -116.74
C LYS A 805 8.27 65.87 -116.20
N GLU A 806 7.77 65.67 -114.98
CA GLU A 806 7.60 64.34 -114.39
C GLU A 806 6.49 63.55 -115.08
N GLN A 807 5.36 64.20 -115.37
CA GLN A 807 4.26 63.58 -116.09
C GLN A 807 4.62 63.24 -117.54
N ILE A 808 5.38 64.08 -118.24
CA ILE A 808 5.86 63.79 -119.61
C ILE A 808 6.79 62.57 -119.64
N LYS A 809 7.60 62.31 -118.58
CA LYS A 809 8.34 61.05 -118.45
C LYS A 809 7.38 59.85 -118.38
N ASN A 810 6.35 59.97 -117.54
CA ASN A 810 5.44 58.89 -117.17
C ASN A 810 4.29 58.65 -118.16
N LEU A 811 4.13 59.48 -119.19
CA LEU A 811 3.22 59.21 -120.32
C LEU A 811 3.52 57.83 -120.93
N LYS A 812 2.48 57.00 -121.09
CA LYS A 812 2.51 55.83 -121.96
C LYS A 812 2.50 56.34 -123.41
N ILE A 813 3.31 55.76 -124.29
CA ILE A 813 3.48 56.20 -125.68
C ILE A 813 3.47 54.96 -126.56
N GLU A 814 2.52 54.88 -127.49
CA GLU A 814 2.29 53.73 -128.36
C GLU A 814 2.40 54.17 -129.82
N LEU A 815 3.32 53.55 -130.57
CA LEU A 815 3.49 53.83 -131.99
C LEU A 815 2.35 53.19 -132.78
N ILE A 816 1.80 53.94 -133.73
CA ILE A 816 0.89 53.38 -134.73
C ILE A 816 1.75 52.68 -135.79
N GLU A 817 1.35 51.49 -136.22
CA GLU A 817 2.09 50.70 -137.21
C GLU A 817 1.83 51.21 -138.64
N GLY A 818 2.77 51.00 -139.57
CA GLY A 818 2.75 51.59 -140.93
C GLY A 818 3.01 53.10 -140.96
N GLU A 819 2.27 53.89 -140.19
CA GLU A 819 2.23 55.36 -140.25
C GLU A 819 3.22 56.11 -139.36
N ASN A 820 3.57 57.34 -139.71
CA ASN A 820 4.37 58.21 -138.85
C ASN A 820 3.50 58.90 -137.77
N GLN A 821 2.80 58.10 -136.96
CA GLN A 821 1.91 58.55 -135.90
C GLN A 821 2.11 57.77 -134.58
N ALA A 822 1.65 58.34 -133.46
CA ALA A 822 1.68 57.69 -132.15
C ALA A 822 0.57 58.22 -131.22
N ASP A 823 0.02 57.36 -130.37
CA ASP A 823 -0.94 57.73 -129.32
C ASP A 823 -0.25 57.80 -127.94
N ILE A 824 -0.68 58.73 -127.07
CA ILE A 824 -0.15 58.92 -125.72
C ILE A 824 -1.25 58.94 -124.65
N SER A 825 -0.99 58.38 -123.47
CA SER A 825 -1.94 58.30 -122.34
C SER A 825 -1.25 58.41 -120.97
N SER A 826 -2.02 58.61 -119.90
CA SER A 826 -1.51 58.83 -118.52
C SER A 826 -2.36 58.11 -117.47
N SER A 827 -1.79 57.89 -116.27
CA SER A 827 -2.51 57.52 -115.04
C SER A 827 -3.26 58.69 -114.40
N ASP A 828 -2.79 59.91 -114.63
CA ASP A 828 -3.19 61.10 -113.87
C ASP A 828 -4.37 61.83 -114.54
N PHE A 829 -4.63 61.51 -115.81
CA PHE A 829 -5.56 62.19 -116.70
C PHE A 829 -6.36 61.17 -117.52
N LYS A 830 -7.61 61.50 -117.84
CA LYS A 830 -8.50 60.64 -118.64
C LYS A 830 -8.25 60.79 -120.15
N GLY A 831 -8.25 59.68 -120.89
CA GLY A 831 -8.19 59.66 -122.36
C GLY A 831 -6.77 59.50 -122.94
N PHE A 832 -6.65 59.67 -124.26
CA PHE A 832 -5.39 59.60 -125.01
C PHE A 832 -5.30 60.70 -126.07
N VAL A 833 -4.11 60.94 -126.63
CA VAL A 833 -3.86 61.98 -127.66
C VAL A 833 -2.98 61.44 -128.78
N ARG A 834 -3.33 61.74 -130.04
CA ARG A 834 -2.56 61.33 -131.22
C ARG A 834 -1.55 62.39 -131.67
N LEU A 835 -0.37 61.95 -132.12
CA LEU A 835 0.80 62.75 -132.52
C LEU A 835 1.35 62.31 -133.90
N THR A 836 2.09 63.17 -134.63
CA THR A 836 2.57 62.91 -136.02
C THR A 836 4.04 63.35 -136.30
N PHE A 837 4.75 62.75 -137.28
CA PHE A 837 6.21 62.99 -137.55
C PHE A 837 6.74 62.54 -138.96
N THR A 838 8.06 62.65 -139.24
CA THR A 838 8.76 62.20 -140.50
C THR A 838 10.20 61.64 -140.27
N PHE A 839 10.85 61.03 -141.29
CA PHE A 839 12.14 60.27 -141.19
C PHE A 839 13.11 60.37 -142.39
N LYS A 840 14.36 59.87 -142.19
CA LYS A 840 15.52 59.91 -143.10
C LYS A 840 16.35 58.60 -143.03
N THR A 841 17.00 58.16 -144.12
CA THR A 841 17.53 56.78 -144.27
C THR A 841 18.98 56.70 -144.78
N TYR A 842 19.77 55.71 -144.34
CA TYR A 842 21.15 55.41 -144.80
C TYR A 842 21.38 53.89 -144.98
N ILE A 843 22.13 53.49 -146.02
CA ILE A 843 22.28 52.07 -146.46
C ILE A 843 23.64 51.42 -146.08
N GLY A 844 24.69 52.21 -145.80
CA GLY A 844 26.08 51.72 -145.80
C GLY A 844 26.48 50.68 -144.73
N LEU A 845 25.71 50.50 -143.66
CA LEU A 845 26.15 49.68 -142.51
C LEU A 845 26.07 48.16 -142.76
N ILE A 846 25.16 47.71 -143.61
CA ILE A 846 24.84 46.27 -143.79
C ILE A 846 26.02 45.50 -144.41
N LEU A 847 26.76 46.12 -145.33
CA LEU A 847 27.92 45.51 -146.00
C LEU A 847 29.10 45.26 -145.05
N PHE A 848 29.26 46.09 -144.01
CA PHE A 848 30.35 45.97 -143.05
C PHE A 848 30.24 44.69 -142.19
N ILE A 849 29.02 44.37 -141.75
CA ILE A 849 28.74 43.25 -140.83
C ILE A 849 29.03 41.89 -141.48
N ILE A 850 28.71 41.74 -142.77
CA ILE A 850 28.91 40.47 -143.51
C ILE A 850 30.41 40.13 -143.61
N ALA A 851 31.26 41.13 -143.86
CA ALA A 851 32.70 40.95 -143.94
C ALA A 851 33.31 40.52 -142.59
N THR A 852 32.84 41.09 -141.48
CA THR A 852 33.32 40.75 -140.12
C THR A 852 32.98 39.31 -139.73
N ILE A 853 31.78 38.84 -140.04
CA ILE A 853 31.34 37.47 -139.71
C ILE A 853 32.19 36.42 -140.43
N LEU A 854 32.53 36.66 -141.71
CA LEU A 854 33.34 35.72 -142.50
C LEU A 854 34.75 35.52 -141.91
N PHE A 855 35.34 36.60 -141.37
CA PHE A 855 36.67 36.58 -140.76
C PHE A 855 36.70 35.77 -139.43
N ILE A 856 35.65 35.89 -138.61
CA ILE A 856 35.53 35.19 -137.32
C ILE A 856 35.41 33.67 -137.52
N ILE A 857 34.66 33.22 -138.51
CA ILE A 857 34.47 31.79 -138.81
C ILE A 857 35.80 31.11 -139.20
N ILE A 858 36.65 31.81 -139.97
CA ILE A 858 37.98 31.32 -140.37
C ILE A 858 38.90 31.17 -139.15
N MET A 859 38.89 32.13 -138.21
CA MET A 859 39.65 32.04 -136.96
C MET A 859 39.20 30.85 -136.08
N PHE A 860 37.90 30.62 -135.95
CA PHE A 860 37.36 29.60 -135.04
C PHE A 860 37.72 28.15 -135.46
N LEU A 861 37.73 27.86 -136.76
CA LEU A 861 38.08 26.54 -137.30
C LEU A 861 39.55 26.16 -137.14
N VAL A 862 40.45 27.14 -137.00
CA VAL A 862 41.89 26.90 -136.79
C VAL A 862 42.21 26.61 -135.32
N PHE A 863 41.48 27.23 -134.38
CA PHE A 863 41.88 27.26 -132.97
C PHE A 863 41.52 25.98 -132.18
N PHE A 864 40.41 25.32 -132.49
CA PHE A 864 39.92 24.14 -131.74
C PHE A 864 40.41 22.78 -132.25
N LYS A 865 41.30 22.72 -133.25
CA LYS A 865 41.84 21.44 -133.76
C LYS A 865 43.07 20.94 -132.98
N LYS A 866 43.24 21.36 -131.72
CA LYS A 866 44.47 21.07 -130.92
C LYS A 866 44.30 21.01 -129.39
N TYR A 867 43.06 21.01 -128.88
CA TYR A 867 42.70 20.76 -127.48
C TYR A 867 41.38 19.98 -127.44
#